data_AF-A0A0N5A1A3-F1
#
_entry.id   AF-A0A0N5A1A3-F1
#
_cell.length_a   1.000
_cell.length_b   1.000
_cell.length_c   1.000
_cell.angle_alpha   90.00
_cell.angle_beta   90.00
_cell.angle_gamma   90.00
#
_symmetry.space_group_name_H-M   'P 1'
#
loop_
_entity.id
_entity.type
_entity.pdbx_description
1 polymer ?
#
loop_
_entity_poly.entity_id
_entity_poly.type
_entity_poly.pdbx_seq_one_letter_code
_entity_poly.pdbx_strand_id
1 'polypeptide(L)'
;MSNAGKFKEPLSLEELLAKKKAQEEENSKPKFLTKAERQALALKAREEEAAKIQEQRKSIEEKRKEFLKESEKLSDRRERRRDDDKDRRRNYDDRLEASSSRRHTKDDESLTPKNGGKISEEERMQYEELIRSRYLGKEREKKKRRRKLHGRNFNFDWDETDDTSKDYDKLYKERHEIQFFGRGHLAGMDPHEIKKKNKNFYENIKEERKEDYNKLLDEIKPKKIKKDEWEDVHWNKKPLEAMSERDWRIFREDFNITVKGGGVPKPIRNWEETNIPKTILEVIYKVGYKEPTPIQRQAIPIGLGNRDIIGVAETGSGKTAAFLIPLLVWITTIPKKEATDILDGSGPYAVILAPTRELAQQIEQEAIKFGQYLGVRTVSVIGGASKEDQAFKVRMGVDIVIATPGRLIDTLDNSYISLNMCSYLILDEADRMLDLGFEPEVNKILNYMPVSNMKPDSEEAENESSLLANFMTKNKYRQTVMFTATMSPAVERLARQYLRRPAIVYVGSIGRPTERIEQIVYMLTEEQKRKKIIEVLTKFYEAPIIIFVNQKKGADILAKSLTNVGFSPAVLHGGKGQDAREYSLAALKENKKDILVATDVAGRGIDIKDVALVLNYDMAKNIEDYTHRIGRTGRAGKKGRAVTFLTPDDKDVFYDLKQCLIESPVSTCPPELANHPDAQTKPGSLIAKKRQDETVYRN
;
A
#
# COMPACT_ATOMS: atom_id res chain seq x y z
N MET A 1 -100.96 -15.85 63.02
CA MET A 1 -100.21 -17.10 62.83
C MET A 1 -98.81 -16.75 62.37
N SER A 2 -97.85 -17.05 63.24
CA SER A 2 -96.43 -16.71 63.17
C SER A 2 -95.68 -17.57 62.15
N ASN A 3 -94.94 -16.94 61.23
CA ASN A 3 -93.69 -17.53 60.75
C ASN A 3 -92.71 -16.41 60.35
N ALA A 4 -91.61 -16.34 61.09
CA ALA A 4 -90.58 -15.33 60.94
C ALA A 4 -89.80 -15.52 59.63
N GLY A 5 -89.57 -14.42 58.90
CA GLY A 5 -88.77 -14.40 57.69
C GLY A 5 -87.28 -14.65 57.98
N LYS A 6 -86.71 -15.66 57.33
CA LYS A 6 -85.25 -15.86 57.26
C LYS A 6 -84.68 -14.92 56.18
N PHE A 7 -83.78 -14.02 56.59
CA PHE A 7 -82.88 -13.31 55.68
C PHE A 7 -82.01 -14.34 54.92
N LYS A 8 -81.93 -14.25 53.59
CA LYS A 8 -80.91 -14.95 52.78
C LYS A 8 -79.63 -14.12 52.78
N GLU A 9 -78.54 -14.67 53.31
CA GLU A 9 -77.21 -14.08 53.23
C GLU A 9 -76.76 -13.93 51.76
N PRO A 10 -75.99 -12.88 51.41
CA PRO A 10 -75.41 -12.74 50.08
C PRO A 10 -74.35 -13.84 49.83
N LEU A 11 -74.40 -14.47 48.65
CA LEU A 11 -73.47 -15.53 48.23
C LEU A 11 -72.01 -15.09 48.39
N SER A 12 -71.15 -16.00 48.86
CA SER A 12 -69.74 -15.72 49.09
C SER A 12 -68.98 -15.52 47.77
N LEU A 13 -67.85 -14.80 47.81
CA LEU A 13 -67.03 -14.51 46.62
C LEU A 13 -66.50 -15.79 45.96
N GLU A 14 -66.29 -16.85 46.74
CA GLU A 14 -65.95 -18.19 46.26
C GLU A 14 -67.12 -18.86 45.54
N GLU A 15 -68.36 -18.72 46.01
CA GLU A 15 -69.55 -19.28 45.36
C GLU A 15 -69.86 -18.58 44.03
N LEU A 16 -69.60 -17.28 43.93
CA LEU A 16 -69.73 -16.52 42.67
C LEU A 16 -68.66 -16.93 41.65
N LEU A 17 -67.41 -17.10 42.08
CA LEU A 17 -66.33 -17.60 41.22
C LEU A 17 -66.55 -19.04 40.80
N ALA A 18 -67.08 -19.88 41.69
CA ALA A 18 -67.46 -21.26 41.38
C ALA A 18 -68.63 -21.32 40.37
N LYS A 19 -69.66 -20.47 40.53
CA LYS A 19 -70.74 -20.34 39.53
C LYS A 19 -70.23 -19.83 38.19
N LYS A 20 -69.30 -18.88 38.19
CA LYS A 20 -68.73 -18.33 36.96
C LYS A 20 -67.84 -19.35 36.24
N LYS A 21 -67.01 -20.09 36.99
CA LYS A 21 -66.25 -21.23 36.46
C LYS A 21 -67.16 -22.35 35.95
N ALA A 22 -68.23 -22.68 36.67
CA ALA A 22 -69.20 -23.68 36.23
C ALA A 22 -69.94 -23.24 34.95
N GLN A 23 -70.28 -21.95 34.82
CA GLN A 23 -70.84 -21.38 33.58
C GLN A 23 -69.82 -21.37 32.44
N GLU A 24 -68.55 -21.05 32.71
CA GLU A 24 -67.47 -21.11 31.72
C GLU A 24 -67.17 -22.56 31.29
N GLU A 25 -67.27 -23.54 32.19
CA GLU A 25 -67.16 -24.97 31.90
C GLU A 25 -68.38 -25.55 31.17
N GLU A 26 -69.59 -25.02 31.41
CA GLU A 26 -70.77 -25.36 30.62
C GLU A 26 -70.71 -24.74 29.22
N ASN A 27 -70.16 -23.53 29.10
CA ASN A 27 -70.00 -22.83 27.82
C ASN A 27 -68.80 -23.36 27.01
N SER A 28 -67.81 -23.98 27.64
CA SER A 28 -66.67 -24.61 26.97
C SER A 28 -67.01 -25.96 26.35
N LYS A 29 -68.12 -26.59 26.74
CA LYS A 29 -68.62 -27.82 26.12
C LYS A 29 -69.36 -27.49 24.81
N PRO A 30 -68.91 -27.98 23.65
CA PRO A 30 -69.58 -27.72 22.38
C PRO A 30 -70.98 -28.36 22.39
N LYS A 31 -72.03 -27.53 22.32
CA LYS A 31 -73.42 -28.00 22.19
C LYS A 31 -73.67 -28.44 20.74
N PHE A 32 -74.17 -29.66 20.57
CA PHE A 32 -74.54 -30.17 19.27
C PHE A 32 -75.79 -29.44 18.75
N LEU A 33 -75.64 -28.71 17.64
CA LEU A 33 -76.74 -28.07 16.93
C LEU A 33 -77.09 -28.87 15.68
N THR A 34 -78.38 -29.10 15.46
CA THR A 34 -78.86 -29.78 14.25
C THR A 34 -78.50 -28.99 12.99
N LYS A 35 -78.50 -29.64 11.83
CA LYS A 35 -78.14 -29.00 10.55
C LYS A 35 -79.06 -27.81 10.23
N ALA A 36 -80.36 -27.93 10.54
CA ALA A 36 -81.35 -26.88 10.33
C ALA A 36 -81.11 -25.67 11.26
N GLU A 37 -80.81 -25.91 12.53
CA GLU A 37 -80.52 -24.84 13.50
C GLU A 37 -79.22 -24.10 13.17
N ARG A 38 -78.19 -24.81 12.69
CA ARG A 38 -76.96 -24.18 12.19
C ARG A 38 -77.21 -23.31 10.96
N GLN A 39 -78.07 -23.75 10.04
CA GLN A 39 -78.44 -22.94 8.87
C GLN A 39 -79.23 -21.69 9.27
N ALA A 40 -80.15 -21.79 10.22
CA ALA A 40 -80.91 -20.65 10.73
C ALA A 40 -80.01 -19.63 11.46
N LEU A 41 -79.08 -20.09 12.30
CA LEU A 41 -78.10 -19.22 12.97
C LEU A 41 -77.15 -18.55 11.97
N ALA A 42 -76.70 -19.27 10.94
CA ALA A 42 -75.85 -18.70 9.90
C ALA A 42 -76.58 -17.66 9.04
N LEU A 43 -77.87 -17.88 8.74
CA LEU A 43 -78.72 -16.90 8.05
C LEU A 43 -78.90 -15.63 8.88
N LYS A 44 -79.20 -15.78 10.17
CA LYS A 44 -79.36 -14.64 11.09
C LYS A 44 -78.06 -13.84 11.24
N ALA A 45 -76.91 -14.52 11.35
CA ALA A 45 -75.60 -13.88 11.38
C ALA A 45 -75.30 -13.12 10.07
N ARG A 46 -75.68 -13.67 8.91
CA ARG A 46 -75.57 -12.98 7.62
C ARG A 46 -76.46 -11.76 7.51
N GLU A 47 -77.68 -11.82 8.04
CA GLU A 47 -78.60 -10.67 8.07
C GLU A 47 -78.06 -9.55 8.97
N GLU A 48 -77.51 -9.88 10.14
CA GLU A 48 -76.87 -8.91 11.04
C GLU A 48 -75.61 -8.29 10.42
N GLU A 49 -74.81 -9.09 9.71
CA GLU A 49 -73.62 -8.60 9.00
C GLU A 49 -74.01 -7.68 7.82
N ALA A 50 -75.04 -8.06 7.05
CA ALA A 50 -75.59 -7.23 5.98
C ALA A 50 -76.14 -5.90 6.52
N ALA A 51 -76.83 -5.92 7.67
CA ALA A 51 -77.32 -4.71 8.33
C ALA A 51 -76.17 -3.79 8.76
N LYS A 52 -75.10 -4.33 9.36
CA LYS A 52 -73.90 -3.56 9.73
C LYS A 52 -73.21 -2.93 8.51
N ILE A 53 -73.10 -3.66 7.41
CA ILE A 53 -72.54 -3.15 6.15
C ILE A 53 -73.40 -2.00 5.60
N GLN A 54 -74.73 -2.12 5.71
CA GLN A 54 -75.66 -1.09 5.25
C GLN A 54 -75.58 0.18 6.12
N GLU A 55 -75.39 0.02 7.44
CA GLU A 55 -75.18 1.12 8.38
C GLU A 55 -73.84 1.82 8.14
N GLN A 56 -72.76 1.06 7.92
CA GLN A 56 -71.46 1.60 7.53
C GLN A 56 -71.54 2.37 6.21
N ARG A 57 -72.23 1.84 5.19
CA ARG A 57 -72.46 2.54 3.92
C ARG A 57 -73.18 3.88 4.13
N LYS A 58 -74.24 3.93 4.94
CA LYS A 58 -74.94 5.18 5.27
C LYS A 58 -74.02 6.19 5.95
N SER A 59 -73.19 5.74 6.91
CA SER A 59 -72.24 6.62 7.60
C SER A 59 -71.16 7.19 6.67
N ILE A 60 -70.72 6.41 5.68
CA ILE A 60 -69.74 6.83 4.67
C ILE A 60 -70.39 7.85 3.71
N GLU A 61 -71.65 7.62 3.34
CA GLU A 61 -72.39 8.52 2.46
C GLU A 61 -72.70 9.87 3.14
N GLU A 62 -73.00 9.87 4.44
CA GLU A 62 -73.13 11.09 5.24
C GLU A 62 -71.80 11.86 5.33
N LYS A 63 -70.69 11.18 5.66
CA LYS A 63 -69.34 11.79 5.66
C LYS A 63 -68.97 12.35 4.30
N ARG A 64 -69.37 11.68 3.20
CA ARG A 64 -69.13 12.16 1.84
C ARG A 64 -69.95 13.41 1.51
N LYS A 65 -71.21 13.49 1.95
CA LYS A 65 -72.05 14.70 1.84
C LYS A 65 -71.47 15.86 2.64
N GLU A 66 -70.93 15.58 3.81
CA GLU A 66 -70.32 16.60 4.68
C GLU A 66 -69.03 17.15 4.05
N PHE A 67 -68.17 16.28 3.52
CA PHE A 67 -66.97 16.66 2.77
C PHE A 67 -67.28 17.50 1.52
N LEU A 68 -68.32 17.13 0.76
CA LEU A 68 -68.76 17.90 -0.42
C LEU A 68 -69.26 19.31 -0.04
N LYS A 69 -70.03 19.45 1.04
CA LYS A 69 -70.48 20.76 1.55
C LYS A 69 -69.31 21.62 2.02
N GLU A 70 -68.28 21.03 2.61
CA GLU A 70 -67.10 21.76 3.06
C GLU A 70 -66.24 22.22 1.87
N SER A 71 -66.09 21.37 0.86
CA SER A 71 -65.47 21.69 -0.43
C SER A 71 -66.18 22.85 -1.15
N GLU A 72 -67.51 22.84 -1.22
CA GLU A 72 -68.30 23.93 -1.82
C GLU A 72 -68.08 25.26 -1.08
N LYS A 73 -68.11 25.26 0.26
CA LYS A 73 -67.82 26.46 1.09
C LYS A 73 -66.41 27.01 0.86
N LEU A 74 -65.44 26.14 0.60
CA LEU A 74 -64.06 26.52 0.27
C LEU A 74 -63.95 27.11 -1.15
N SER A 75 -64.75 26.63 -2.10
CA SER A 75 -64.83 27.20 -3.45
C SER A 75 -65.48 28.59 -3.46
N ASP A 76 -66.58 28.78 -2.74
CA ASP A 76 -67.27 30.07 -2.58
C ASP A 76 -66.36 31.12 -1.91
N ARG A 77 -65.56 30.71 -0.92
CA ARG A 77 -64.56 31.58 -0.28
C ARG A 77 -63.41 31.96 -1.24
N ARG A 78 -63.07 31.10 -2.19
CA ARG A 78 -62.03 31.39 -3.20
C ARG A 78 -62.54 32.32 -4.30
N GLU A 79 -63.80 32.21 -4.70
CA GLU A 79 -64.41 33.17 -5.64
C GLU A 79 -64.56 34.56 -5.03
N ARG A 80 -65.08 34.67 -3.79
CA ARG A 80 -65.19 35.97 -3.11
C ARG A 80 -63.84 36.68 -2.90
N ARG A 81 -62.75 35.93 -2.71
CA ARG A 81 -61.38 36.50 -2.62
C ARG A 81 -60.83 36.95 -3.97
N ARG A 82 -61.27 36.37 -5.10
CA ARG A 82 -60.86 36.81 -6.44
C ARG A 82 -61.54 38.11 -6.86
N ASP A 83 -62.74 38.37 -6.37
CA ASP A 83 -63.45 39.62 -6.67
C ASP A 83 -62.91 40.80 -5.83
N ASP A 84 -62.54 40.58 -4.56
CA ASP A 84 -61.92 41.61 -3.70
C ASP A 84 -60.54 42.11 -4.21
N ASP A 85 -59.75 41.24 -4.85
CA ASP A 85 -58.44 41.61 -5.42
C ASP A 85 -58.54 42.38 -6.75
N LYS A 86 -59.69 42.32 -7.44
CA LYS A 86 -59.95 43.15 -8.64
C LYS A 86 -60.33 44.58 -8.28
N ASP A 87 -61.09 44.78 -7.20
CA ASP A 87 -61.51 46.12 -6.77
C ASP A 87 -60.39 46.91 -6.07
N ARG A 88 -59.41 46.24 -5.45
CA ARG A 88 -58.23 46.91 -4.88
C ARG A 88 -57.25 47.44 -5.91
N ARG A 89 -57.20 46.87 -7.12
CA ARG A 89 -56.33 47.37 -8.21
C ARG A 89 -56.88 48.59 -8.94
N ARG A 90 -58.19 48.87 -8.84
CA ARG A 90 -58.80 50.09 -9.41
C ARG A 90 -58.63 51.33 -8.54
N ASN A 91 -58.34 51.17 -7.25
CA ASN A 91 -58.33 52.27 -6.27
C ASN A 91 -56.92 52.78 -5.90
N TYR A 92 -55.88 52.28 -6.57
CA TYR A 92 -54.48 52.67 -6.33
C TYR A 92 -53.96 53.69 -7.35
N ASP A 93 -54.59 53.80 -8.53
CA ASP A 93 -54.21 54.79 -9.55
C ASP A 93 -54.83 56.18 -9.30
N ASP A 94 -55.87 56.30 -8.47
CA ASP A 94 -56.60 57.57 -8.24
C ASP A 94 -56.13 58.39 -7.01
N ARG A 95 -55.10 57.93 -6.29
CA ARG A 95 -54.62 58.58 -5.04
C ARG A 95 -53.20 59.15 -5.09
N LEU A 96 -52.59 59.20 -6.28
CA LEU A 96 -51.26 59.78 -6.47
C LEU A 96 -51.25 61.31 -6.71
N GLU A 97 -52.41 61.96 -6.77
CA GLU A 97 -52.53 63.42 -6.93
C GLU A 97 -53.28 64.10 -5.78
N ALA A 98 -52.72 64.06 -4.57
CA ALA A 98 -53.06 65.04 -3.53
C ALA A 98 -51.97 65.09 -2.44
N SER A 99 -51.00 66.00 -2.65
CA SER A 99 -50.30 66.80 -1.62
C SER A 99 -50.07 66.17 -0.23
N SER A 100 -48.84 65.80 0.12
CA SER A 100 -47.85 66.71 0.76
C SER A 100 -48.39 67.44 2.01
N SER A 101 -48.04 66.96 3.22
CA SER A 101 -47.13 67.63 4.18
C SER A 101 -47.29 67.22 5.67
N ARG A 102 -46.13 66.90 6.28
CA ARG A 102 -45.71 66.91 7.73
C ARG A 102 -46.33 65.89 8.71
N ARG A 103 -45.58 64.90 9.24
CA ARG A 103 -44.44 64.85 10.24
C ARG A 103 -44.87 64.90 11.73
N HIS A 104 -44.77 63.74 12.41
CA HIS A 104 -44.26 63.47 13.78
C HIS A 104 -44.92 62.18 14.32
N THR A 105 -44.33 61.28 15.10
CA THR A 105 -42.99 60.89 15.57
C THR A 105 -43.19 59.59 16.38
N LYS A 106 -42.07 58.89 16.61
CA LYS A 106 -41.76 57.95 17.70
C LYS A 106 -42.12 56.46 17.56
N ASP A 107 -41.02 55.72 17.42
CA ASP A 107 -40.54 54.66 18.33
C ASP A 107 -41.21 53.29 18.32
N ASP A 108 -40.32 52.30 18.27
CA ASP A 108 -40.45 50.89 18.67
C ASP A 108 -40.71 49.83 17.59
N GLU A 109 -39.75 49.65 16.67
CA GLU A 109 -39.55 48.38 15.95
C GLU A 109 -38.51 47.52 16.68
N SER A 110 -38.99 46.62 17.53
CA SER A 110 -38.22 45.47 18.02
C SER A 110 -38.19 44.37 16.95
N LEU A 111 -37.04 44.27 16.29
CA LEU A 111 -36.32 43.05 15.87
C LEU A 111 -37.16 41.88 15.32
N THR A 112 -37.39 41.88 14.01
CA THR A 112 -37.40 40.63 13.23
C THR A 112 -36.43 40.74 12.05
N PRO A 113 -35.34 39.94 11.99
CA PRO A 113 -34.44 39.96 10.84
C PRO A 113 -35.14 39.32 9.62
N LYS A 114 -35.56 40.16 8.67
CA LYS A 114 -35.95 39.74 7.32
C LYS A 114 -34.70 39.35 6.52
N ASN A 115 -34.17 38.14 6.76
CA ASN A 115 -33.29 37.46 5.80
C ASN A 115 -33.21 35.96 6.15
N GLY A 116 -34.28 35.22 5.84
CA GLY A 116 -34.33 33.77 6.00
C GLY A 116 -34.06 33.06 4.68
N GLY A 117 -32.83 32.56 4.48
CA GLY A 117 -32.59 31.49 3.53
C GLY A 117 -33.48 30.28 3.88
N LYS A 118 -33.91 29.49 2.88
CA LYS A 118 -34.70 28.27 3.12
C LYS A 118 -33.89 27.32 4.01
N ILE A 119 -34.26 27.22 5.29
CA ILE A 119 -33.73 26.24 6.24
C ILE A 119 -34.20 24.85 5.79
N SER A 120 -33.31 23.87 5.78
CA SER A 120 -33.68 22.48 5.43
C SER A 120 -34.67 21.90 6.45
N GLU A 121 -35.54 20.97 6.01
CA GLU A 121 -36.52 20.35 6.91
C GLU A 121 -35.84 19.60 8.08
N GLU A 122 -34.66 19.03 7.85
CA GLU A 122 -33.86 18.34 8.88
C GLU A 122 -33.34 19.29 9.97
N GLU A 123 -32.81 20.46 9.58
CA GLU A 123 -32.33 21.48 10.52
C GLU A 123 -33.49 22.06 11.36
N ARG A 124 -34.67 22.23 10.74
CA ARG A 124 -35.88 22.65 11.47
C ARG A 124 -36.35 21.60 12.46
N MET A 125 -36.36 20.32 12.09
CA MET A 125 -36.74 19.24 12.99
C MET A 125 -35.80 19.13 14.19
N GLN A 126 -34.49 19.20 13.98
CA GLN A 126 -33.50 19.19 15.08
C GLN A 126 -33.67 20.42 16.00
N TYR A 127 -33.93 21.60 15.44
CA TYR A 127 -34.18 22.80 16.22
C TYR A 127 -35.45 22.70 17.08
N GLU A 128 -36.55 22.23 16.50
CA GLU A 128 -37.80 22.00 17.22
C GLU A 128 -37.66 20.94 18.32
N GLU A 129 -36.90 19.87 18.08
CA GLU A 129 -36.63 18.83 19.06
C GLU A 129 -35.81 19.35 20.26
N LEU A 130 -34.85 20.25 20.01
CA LEU A 130 -34.09 20.91 21.07
C LEU A 130 -34.95 21.87 21.89
N ILE A 131 -35.86 22.63 21.25
CA ILE A 131 -36.84 23.46 21.96
C ILE A 131 -37.75 22.58 22.82
N ARG A 132 -38.29 21.50 22.26
CA ARG A 132 -39.12 20.53 22.99
C ARG A 132 -38.38 19.93 24.18
N SER A 133 -37.13 19.51 24.01
CA SER A 133 -36.33 18.94 25.10
C SER A 133 -35.98 19.96 26.20
N ARG A 134 -35.81 21.24 25.86
CA ARG A 134 -35.52 22.32 26.82
C ARG A 134 -36.74 22.69 27.68
N TYR A 135 -37.95 22.72 27.11
CA TYR A 135 -39.14 23.25 27.80
C TYR A 135 -40.12 22.18 28.29
N LEU A 136 -40.22 21.01 27.63
CA LEU A 136 -41.14 19.94 28.04
C LEU A 136 -40.52 18.96 29.05
N GLY A 137 -39.31 19.24 29.53
CA GLY A 137 -38.71 18.52 30.66
C GLY A 137 -38.57 17.01 30.45
N LYS A 138 -38.28 16.55 29.23
CA LYS A 138 -37.86 15.15 29.06
C LYS A 138 -36.60 14.94 29.92
N GLU A 139 -36.62 13.92 30.78
CA GLU A 139 -35.42 13.52 31.52
C GLU A 139 -34.27 13.42 30.54
N ARG A 140 -33.24 14.26 30.72
CA ARG A 140 -31.99 14.09 29.99
C ARG A 140 -31.54 12.65 30.26
N GLU A 141 -31.56 11.80 29.25
CA GLU A 141 -30.84 10.53 29.33
C GLU A 141 -29.40 10.91 29.65
N LYS A 142 -28.99 10.73 30.91
CA LYS A 142 -27.59 10.93 31.30
C LYS A 142 -26.80 10.11 30.30
N LYS A 143 -25.91 10.75 29.51
CA LYS A 143 -24.98 10.05 28.61
C LYS A 143 -24.53 8.83 29.38
N LYS A 144 -24.92 7.63 28.95
CA LYS A 144 -24.50 6.41 29.64
C LYS A 144 -22.99 6.43 29.52
N ARG A 145 -22.28 6.87 30.56
CA ARG A 145 -20.87 6.55 30.75
C ARG A 145 -20.87 5.04 30.57
N ARG A 146 -20.35 4.55 29.43
CA ARG A 146 -20.25 3.11 29.19
C ARG A 146 -19.60 2.57 30.45
N ARG A 147 -20.37 1.86 31.29
CA ARG A 147 -19.78 1.09 32.37
C ARG A 147 -18.81 0.18 31.64
N LYS A 148 -17.53 0.27 31.99
CA LYS A 148 -16.44 -0.56 31.44
C LYS A 148 -16.73 -2.02 31.77
N LEU A 149 -17.67 -2.62 31.05
CA LEU A 149 -17.91 -4.05 31.00
C LEU A 149 -16.78 -4.59 30.12
N HIS A 150 -15.74 -5.08 30.78
CA HIS A 150 -14.44 -5.52 30.25
C HIS A 150 -13.41 -4.38 30.11
N GLY A 151 -12.50 -4.32 31.08
CA GLY A 151 -11.30 -3.50 30.97
C GLY A 151 -10.34 -4.05 29.90
N ARG A 152 -9.66 -3.10 29.24
CA ARG A 152 -8.43 -3.21 28.44
C ARG A 152 -8.52 -3.14 26.91
N ASN A 153 -9.55 -2.53 26.31
CA ASN A 153 -9.34 -1.91 25.00
C ASN A 153 -8.93 -0.45 25.21
N PHE A 154 -7.65 -0.16 24.97
CA PHE A 154 -7.16 1.21 24.85
C PHE A 154 -7.55 1.70 23.46
N ASN A 155 -8.68 2.40 23.36
CA ASN A 155 -8.98 3.17 22.17
C ASN A 155 -8.16 4.47 22.27
N PHE A 156 -7.22 4.64 21.35
CA PHE A 156 -6.38 5.84 21.28
C PHE A 156 -7.09 6.99 20.56
N ASP A 157 -8.16 6.67 19.82
CA ASP A 157 -8.97 7.64 19.09
C ASP A 157 -10.22 8.05 19.87
N TRP A 158 -10.64 9.30 19.65
CA TRP A 158 -11.92 9.82 20.12
C TRP A 158 -13.06 9.25 19.27
N ASP A 159 -14.20 8.97 19.91
CA ASP A 159 -15.40 8.52 19.21
C ASP A 159 -16.07 9.73 18.51
N GLU A 160 -16.61 9.57 17.29
CA GLU A 160 -17.35 10.63 16.60
C GLU A 160 -18.58 11.12 17.38
N THR A 161 -19.08 10.32 18.32
CA THR A 161 -20.15 10.70 19.25
C THR A 161 -19.70 11.62 20.40
N ASP A 162 -18.39 11.79 20.57
CA ASP A 162 -17.79 12.77 21.49
C ASP A 162 -17.62 14.16 20.85
N ASP A 163 -17.83 14.29 19.53
CA ASP A 163 -17.83 15.57 18.83
C ASP A 163 -19.02 16.45 19.27
N THR A 164 -18.73 17.72 19.58
CA THR A 164 -19.69 18.71 20.09
C THR A 164 -19.97 19.83 19.09
N SER A 165 -19.29 19.84 17.94
CA SER A 165 -19.37 20.92 16.94
C SER A 165 -20.55 20.80 15.98
N LYS A 166 -21.33 19.71 16.08
CA LYS A 166 -22.55 19.46 15.28
C LYS A 166 -23.68 20.40 15.72
N ASP A 167 -23.58 21.66 15.34
CA ASP A 167 -24.63 22.67 15.51
C ASP A 167 -25.65 22.58 14.36
N TYR A 168 -26.93 22.87 14.64
CA TYR A 168 -28.02 22.89 13.64
C TYR A 168 -28.20 24.28 13.02
N ASP A 169 -27.82 25.33 13.75
CA ASP A 169 -27.95 26.72 13.32
C ASP A 169 -26.80 27.11 12.39
N LYS A 170 -27.16 27.70 11.25
CA LYS A 170 -26.22 28.15 10.22
C LYS A 170 -25.19 29.14 10.76
N LEU A 171 -25.57 30.02 11.70
CA LEU A 171 -24.65 30.98 12.31
C LEU A 171 -23.51 30.30 13.10
N TYR A 172 -23.80 29.14 13.68
CA TYR A 172 -22.85 28.37 14.49
C TYR A 172 -22.14 27.27 13.69
N LYS A 173 -22.70 26.83 12.56
CA LYS A 173 -22.01 26.02 11.54
C LYS A 173 -20.97 26.84 10.76
N GLU A 174 -21.36 28.02 10.28
CA GLU A 174 -20.51 28.94 9.51
C GLU A 174 -20.06 30.12 10.38
N ARG A 175 -19.33 29.83 11.48
CA ARG A 175 -18.85 30.88 12.38
C ARG A 175 -17.89 31.80 11.63
N HIS A 176 -18.14 33.11 11.69
CA HIS A 176 -17.22 34.09 11.12
C HIS A 176 -15.87 34.01 11.83
N GLU A 177 -14.85 33.57 11.09
CA GLU A 177 -13.48 33.51 11.61
C GLU A 177 -12.93 34.92 11.84
N ILE A 178 -12.24 35.11 12.96
CA ILE A 178 -11.67 36.40 13.33
C ILE A 178 -10.58 36.78 12.32
N GLN A 179 -10.85 37.82 11.53
CA GLN A 179 -9.88 38.43 10.64
C GLN A 179 -9.14 39.52 11.43
N PHE A 180 -7.99 39.20 12.02
CA PHE A 180 -7.15 40.08 12.87
C PHE A 180 -6.62 41.34 12.14
N PHE A 181 -7.53 42.23 11.74
CA PHE A 181 -7.28 43.44 10.93
C PHE A 181 -6.42 43.18 9.67
N GLY A 182 -6.48 41.96 9.12
CA GLY A 182 -5.66 41.51 7.99
C GLY A 182 -4.15 41.39 8.27
N ARG A 183 -3.71 41.50 9.54
CA ARG A 183 -2.30 41.50 9.94
C ARG A 183 -1.92 40.30 10.82
N GLY A 184 -2.83 39.84 11.67
CA GLY A 184 -2.66 38.64 12.49
C GLY A 184 -3.12 37.37 11.78
N HIS A 185 -2.55 36.23 12.18
CA HIS A 185 -2.84 34.90 11.61
C HIS A 185 -3.12 33.94 12.77
N LEU A 186 -3.98 32.94 12.56
CA LEU A 186 -4.14 31.86 13.54
C LEU A 186 -2.83 31.09 13.70
N ALA A 187 -2.50 30.73 14.94
CA ALA A 187 -1.29 29.99 15.25
C ALA A 187 -1.36 28.55 14.68
N GLY A 188 -0.21 28.05 14.21
CA GLY A 188 -0.06 26.67 13.72
C GLY A 188 -0.51 26.42 12.27
N MET A 189 -1.17 27.38 11.63
CA MET A 189 -1.54 27.33 10.22
C MET A 189 -0.52 28.10 9.35
N ASP A 190 -0.35 27.68 8.10
CA ASP A 190 0.52 28.40 7.16
C ASP A 190 -0.01 29.83 6.90
N PRO A 191 0.77 30.87 7.22
CA PRO A 191 0.37 32.26 6.98
C PRO A 191 0.04 32.55 5.51
N HIS A 192 0.67 31.86 4.55
CA HIS A 192 0.37 32.04 3.13
C HIS A 192 -1.01 31.49 2.75
N GLU A 193 -1.40 30.35 3.32
CA GLU A 193 -2.72 29.76 3.08
C GLU A 193 -3.82 30.61 3.70
N ILE A 194 -3.61 31.12 4.92
CA ILE A 194 -4.53 32.06 5.59
C ILE A 194 -4.72 33.32 4.75
N LYS A 195 -3.64 33.91 4.24
CA LYS A 195 -3.72 35.10 3.37
C LYS A 195 -4.50 34.83 2.10
N LYS A 196 -4.40 33.63 1.52
CA LYS A 196 -5.16 33.23 0.33
C LYS A 196 -6.66 33.12 0.63
N LYS A 197 -7.03 32.57 1.80
CA LYS A 197 -8.44 32.43 2.22
C LYS A 197 -9.07 33.78 2.61
N ASN A 198 -8.33 34.63 3.32
CA ASN A 198 -8.83 35.88 3.91
C ASN A 198 -8.61 37.12 3.02
N LYS A 199 -8.29 36.91 1.75
CA LYS A 199 -7.74 37.93 0.85
C LYS A 199 -8.69 39.13 0.64
N ASN A 200 -9.99 38.91 0.60
CA ASN A 200 -10.87 39.87 -0.08
C ASN A 200 -11.31 41.10 0.74
N PHE A 201 -11.48 41.02 2.07
CA PHE A 201 -12.08 42.13 2.82
C PHE A 201 -11.08 43.26 3.14
N TYR A 202 -10.00 42.94 3.85
CA TYR A 202 -9.01 43.95 4.27
C TYR A 202 -8.06 44.37 3.13
N GLU A 203 -7.88 43.58 2.07
CA GLU A 203 -7.10 44.00 0.90
C GLU A 203 -7.85 45.07 0.10
N ASN A 204 -9.17 44.91 -0.10
CA ASN A 204 -10.01 45.94 -0.73
C ASN A 204 -9.98 47.26 0.09
N ILE A 205 -10.12 47.19 1.42
CA ILE A 205 -10.01 48.37 2.30
C ILE A 205 -8.62 49.04 2.20
N LYS A 206 -7.56 48.23 2.04
CA LYS A 206 -6.19 48.73 1.89
C LYS A 206 -5.98 49.42 0.54
N GLU A 207 -6.58 48.90 -0.53
CA GLU A 207 -6.55 49.53 -1.85
C GLU A 207 -7.33 50.85 -1.88
N GLU A 208 -8.49 50.91 -1.22
CA GLU A 208 -9.26 52.16 -1.07
C GLU A 208 -8.50 53.24 -0.29
N ARG A 209 -7.66 52.87 0.68
CA ARG A 209 -6.88 53.78 1.53
C ARG A 209 -5.38 53.86 1.18
N LYS A 210 -5.04 53.55 -0.07
CA LYS A 210 -3.66 53.35 -0.52
C LYS A 210 -2.79 54.63 -0.46
N GLU A 211 -3.36 55.80 -0.67
CA GLU A 211 -2.64 57.09 -0.65
C GLU A 211 -2.09 57.43 0.75
N ASP A 212 -2.92 57.27 1.79
CA ASP A 212 -2.51 57.47 3.19
C ASP A 212 -1.51 56.41 3.64
N TYR A 213 -1.68 55.17 3.15
CA TYR A 213 -0.83 54.03 3.50
C TYR A 213 0.59 54.14 2.92
N ASN A 214 0.74 54.65 1.69
CA ASN A 214 2.04 54.81 1.05
C ASN A 214 2.93 55.86 1.74
N LYS A 215 2.34 56.97 2.23
CA LYS A 215 3.08 58.01 2.99
C LYS A 215 3.74 57.46 4.25
N LEU A 216 3.08 56.53 4.96
CA LEU A 216 3.61 55.90 6.19
C LEU A 216 4.67 54.83 5.93
N LEU A 217 4.63 54.15 4.78
CA LEU A 217 5.60 53.10 4.44
C LEU A 217 6.96 53.66 4.00
N ASP A 218 6.99 54.86 3.43
CA ASP A 218 8.25 55.51 3.07
C ASP A 218 9.08 55.94 4.30
N GLU A 219 8.44 56.15 5.45
CA GLU A 219 9.09 56.49 6.73
C GLU A 219 9.66 55.26 7.47
N ILE A 220 9.11 54.06 7.25
CA ILE A 220 9.47 52.83 7.97
C ILE A 220 10.02 51.81 6.96
N LYS A 221 11.25 52.00 6.49
CA LYS A 221 11.95 51.00 5.66
C LYS A 221 12.84 50.10 6.52
N PRO A 222 12.38 48.92 6.97
CA PRO A 222 13.29 47.93 7.52
C PRO A 222 14.18 47.37 6.40
N LYS A 223 15.48 47.29 6.65
CA LYS A 223 16.42 46.53 5.81
C LYS A 223 16.00 45.05 5.85
N LYS A 224 15.38 44.55 4.78
CA LYS A 224 15.14 43.12 4.61
C LYS A 224 16.48 42.39 4.56
N ILE A 225 16.70 41.46 5.48
CA ILE A 225 17.75 40.45 5.35
C ILE A 225 17.44 39.69 4.06
N LYS A 226 18.36 39.72 3.09
CA LYS A 226 18.25 38.87 1.90
C LYS A 226 18.37 37.43 2.36
N LYS A 227 17.25 36.72 2.39
CA LYS A 227 17.23 35.28 2.58
C LYS A 227 17.95 34.64 1.40
N ASP A 228 18.78 33.64 1.65
CA ASP A 228 19.50 32.94 0.58
C ASP A 228 18.48 32.35 -0.39
N GLU A 229 18.61 32.65 -1.69
CA GLU A 229 17.58 32.34 -2.70
C GLU A 229 17.27 30.84 -2.79
N TRP A 230 18.19 30.00 -2.31
CA TRP A 230 18.14 28.54 -2.44
C TRP A 230 17.87 27.78 -1.14
N GLU A 231 17.73 28.45 0.01
CA GLU A 231 17.71 27.80 1.34
C GLU A 231 16.52 26.83 1.54
N ASP A 232 15.37 27.11 0.88
CA ASP A 232 14.12 26.33 0.98
C ASP A 232 13.67 25.72 -0.36
N VAL A 233 14.53 25.75 -1.38
CA VAL A 233 14.19 25.22 -2.70
C VAL A 233 14.45 23.71 -2.73
N HIS A 234 13.62 22.93 -3.41
CA HIS A 234 13.88 21.50 -3.61
C HIS A 234 15.11 21.28 -4.50
N TRP A 235 15.90 20.23 -4.26
CA TRP A 235 17.16 19.98 -4.97
C TRP A 235 17.01 19.93 -6.50
N ASN A 236 15.89 19.45 -7.03
CA ASN A 236 15.61 19.39 -8.49
C ASN A 236 15.73 20.75 -9.19
N LYS A 237 15.53 21.85 -8.47
CA LYS A 237 15.59 23.21 -9.04
C LYS A 237 16.91 23.91 -8.72
N LYS A 238 17.77 23.30 -7.90
CA LYS A 238 19.08 23.86 -7.55
C LYS A 238 20.15 23.42 -8.55
N PRO A 239 21.13 24.26 -8.85
CA PRO A 239 22.37 23.81 -9.48
C PRO A 239 23.20 22.96 -8.51
N LEU A 240 24.13 22.15 -9.03
CA LEU A 240 24.99 21.26 -8.24
C LEU A 240 25.82 22.03 -7.19
N GLU A 241 26.31 23.21 -7.54
CA GLU A 241 27.13 24.07 -6.68
C GLU A 241 26.38 24.59 -5.45
N ALA A 242 25.06 24.77 -5.56
CA ALA A 242 24.20 25.25 -4.47
C ALA A 242 23.67 24.12 -3.57
N MET A 243 24.08 22.86 -3.80
CA MET A 243 23.61 21.71 -3.02
C MET A 243 24.29 21.65 -1.64
N SER A 244 23.51 21.92 -0.59
CA SER A 244 23.94 21.77 0.80
C SER A 244 23.92 20.30 1.26
N GLU A 245 24.56 20.00 2.40
CA GLU A 245 24.48 18.66 3.01
C GLU A 245 23.04 18.23 3.34
N ARG A 246 22.20 19.19 3.73
CA ARG A 246 20.76 18.96 3.94
C ARG A 246 20.08 18.53 2.64
N ASP A 247 20.40 19.17 1.52
CA ASP A 247 19.83 18.80 0.22
C ASP A 247 20.29 17.40 -0.20
N TRP A 248 21.54 17.03 0.07
CA TRP A 248 22.02 15.66 -0.18
C TRP A 248 21.36 14.62 0.73
N ARG A 249 20.95 14.99 1.95
CA ARG A 249 20.15 14.12 2.81
C ARG A 249 18.74 13.95 2.25
N ILE A 250 18.06 15.04 1.89
CA ILE A 250 16.73 15.01 1.27
C ILE A 250 16.78 14.20 -0.04
N PHE A 251 17.79 14.40 -0.88
CA PHE A 251 18.00 13.62 -2.10
C PHE A 251 18.06 12.11 -1.82
N ARG A 252 18.81 11.71 -0.78
CA ARG A 252 18.88 10.30 -0.38
C ARG A 252 17.55 9.80 0.17
N GLU A 253 16.82 10.61 0.94
CA GLU A 253 15.48 10.29 1.44
C GLU A 253 14.49 10.09 0.29
N ASP A 254 14.45 10.99 -0.69
CA ASP A 254 13.55 10.90 -1.85
C ASP A 254 13.77 9.64 -2.70
N PHE A 255 15.03 9.21 -2.83
CA PHE A 255 15.39 7.98 -3.54
C PHE A 255 15.48 6.74 -2.63
N ASN A 256 15.11 6.84 -1.36
CA ASN A 256 15.21 5.78 -0.36
C ASN A 256 16.60 5.13 -0.29
N ILE A 257 17.65 5.95 -0.30
CA ILE A 257 19.04 5.52 -0.23
C ILE A 257 19.55 5.71 1.19
N THR A 258 20.05 4.64 1.81
CA THR A 258 20.78 4.72 3.08
C THR A 258 22.21 4.25 2.87
N VAL A 259 23.19 4.96 3.42
CA VAL A 259 24.61 4.63 3.27
C VAL A 259 25.25 4.36 4.64
N LYS A 260 26.16 3.38 4.69
CA LYS A 260 27.07 3.15 5.82
C LYS A 260 28.51 3.14 5.31
N GLY A 261 29.44 3.60 6.14
CA GLY A 261 30.86 3.78 5.80
C GLY A 261 31.26 5.25 5.86
N GLY A 262 32.48 5.56 6.31
CA GLY A 262 32.99 6.93 6.37
C GLY A 262 33.34 7.46 4.98
N GLY A 263 33.27 8.77 4.73
CA GLY A 263 33.75 9.37 3.48
C GLY A 263 33.07 8.87 2.19
N VAL A 264 31.76 8.61 2.23
CA VAL A 264 31.02 8.16 1.04
C VAL A 264 30.77 9.35 0.09
N PRO A 265 31.14 9.26 -1.21
CA PRO A 265 30.93 10.33 -2.18
C PRO A 265 29.45 10.67 -2.37
N LYS A 266 29.20 11.90 -2.81
CA LYS A 266 27.83 12.40 -3.08
C LYS A 266 27.18 11.62 -4.24
N PRO A 267 25.87 11.33 -4.17
CA PRO A 267 25.18 10.60 -5.22
C PRO A 267 25.02 11.44 -6.49
N ILE A 268 24.84 10.77 -7.63
CA ILE A 268 24.62 11.38 -8.94
C ILE A 268 23.18 11.90 -9.06
N ARG A 269 22.99 13.15 -9.48
CA ARG A 269 21.65 13.73 -9.73
C ARG A 269 21.13 13.49 -11.15
N ASN A 270 22.02 13.50 -12.14
CA ASN A 270 21.75 13.15 -13.53
C ASN A 270 23.09 12.76 -14.19
N TRP A 271 23.05 12.17 -15.38
CA TRP A 271 24.28 11.72 -16.05
C TRP A 271 25.21 12.86 -16.48
N GLU A 272 24.65 14.03 -16.80
CA GLU A 272 25.39 15.20 -17.30
C GLU A 272 26.30 15.83 -16.24
N GLU A 273 25.91 15.76 -14.97
CA GLU A 273 26.66 16.27 -13.82
C GLU A 273 27.73 15.29 -13.29
N THR A 274 28.07 14.25 -14.05
CA THR A 274 29.05 13.24 -13.64
C THR A 274 30.43 13.50 -14.20
N ASN A 275 31.45 12.98 -13.50
CA ASN A 275 32.84 12.96 -13.99
C ASN A 275 33.13 11.77 -14.94
N ILE A 276 32.09 11.17 -15.54
CA ILE A 276 32.23 10.02 -16.44
C ILE A 276 32.71 10.54 -17.82
N PRO A 277 33.66 9.87 -18.50
CA PRO A 277 34.08 10.25 -19.84
C PRO A 277 32.91 10.37 -20.82
N LYS A 278 32.95 11.41 -21.67
CA LYS A 278 31.88 11.69 -22.66
C LYS A 278 31.56 10.50 -23.56
N THR A 279 32.59 9.74 -23.95
CA THR A 279 32.43 8.52 -24.76
C THR A 279 31.53 7.49 -24.07
N ILE A 280 31.65 7.33 -22.76
CA ILE A 280 30.83 6.39 -21.98
C ILE A 280 29.43 6.97 -21.74
N LEU A 281 29.31 8.27 -21.48
CA LEU A 281 28.02 8.95 -21.36
C LEU A 281 27.17 8.78 -22.63
N GLU A 282 27.75 8.96 -23.81
CA GLU A 282 27.07 8.71 -25.08
C GLU A 282 26.59 7.26 -25.21
N VAL A 283 27.38 6.29 -24.76
CA VAL A 283 26.99 4.87 -24.76
C VAL A 283 25.85 4.61 -23.78
N ILE A 284 25.89 5.19 -22.57
CA ILE A 284 24.81 5.10 -21.57
C ILE A 284 23.48 5.55 -22.20
N TYR A 285 23.47 6.69 -22.89
CA TYR A 285 22.28 7.19 -23.59
C TYR A 285 21.86 6.32 -24.77
N LYS A 286 22.81 5.82 -25.58
CA LYS A 286 22.52 4.92 -26.72
C LYS A 286 21.92 3.58 -26.29
N VAL A 287 22.38 3.04 -25.17
CA VAL A 287 21.83 1.79 -24.60
C VAL A 287 20.41 2.01 -24.02
N GLY A 288 20.05 3.26 -23.71
CA GLY A 288 18.70 3.66 -23.32
C GLY A 288 18.52 4.06 -21.86
N TYR A 289 19.62 4.24 -21.11
CA TYR A 289 19.58 4.66 -19.70
C TYR A 289 19.41 6.17 -19.58
N LYS A 290 18.16 6.65 -19.62
CA LYS A 290 17.85 8.10 -19.56
C LYS A 290 18.26 8.76 -18.24
N GLU A 291 18.04 8.08 -17.12
CA GLU A 291 18.28 8.57 -15.76
C GLU A 291 18.91 7.46 -14.92
N PRO A 292 19.84 7.79 -13.98
CA PRO A 292 20.39 6.79 -13.09
C PRO A 292 19.34 6.30 -12.08
N THR A 293 19.31 5.00 -11.83
CA THR A 293 18.48 4.40 -10.77
C THR A 293 19.05 4.68 -9.38
N PRO A 294 18.29 4.58 -8.28
CA PRO A 294 18.78 4.91 -6.95
C PRO A 294 20.10 4.20 -6.56
N ILE A 295 20.25 2.92 -6.91
CA ILE A 295 21.48 2.17 -6.64
C ILE A 295 22.65 2.68 -7.49
N GLN A 296 22.40 3.02 -8.76
CA GLN A 296 23.41 3.59 -9.65
C GLN A 296 23.89 4.95 -9.16
N ARG A 297 22.96 5.81 -8.69
CA ARG A 297 23.26 7.15 -8.20
C ARG A 297 24.32 7.15 -7.12
N GLN A 298 24.26 6.20 -6.19
CA GLN A 298 25.17 6.16 -5.05
C GLN A 298 26.33 5.16 -5.23
N ALA A 299 26.13 4.02 -5.90
CA ALA A 299 27.18 3.02 -6.07
C ALA A 299 28.22 3.41 -7.14
N ILE A 300 27.82 4.10 -8.22
CA ILE A 300 28.77 4.48 -9.28
C ILE A 300 29.87 5.42 -8.76
N PRO A 301 29.57 6.52 -8.02
CA PRO A 301 30.61 7.38 -7.46
C PRO A 301 31.58 6.64 -6.54
N ILE A 302 31.08 5.71 -5.71
CA ILE A 302 31.91 4.87 -4.83
C ILE A 302 32.80 3.96 -5.67
N GLY A 303 32.23 3.41 -6.76
CA GLY A 303 32.91 2.56 -7.72
C GLY A 303 34.09 3.25 -8.38
N LEU A 304 33.88 4.50 -8.82
CA LEU A 304 34.89 5.35 -9.43
C LEU A 304 36.02 5.72 -8.46
N GLY A 305 35.71 5.84 -7.16
CA GLY A 305 36.71 6.01 -6.09
C GLY A 305 37.50 4.75 -5.74
N ASN A 306 37.38 3.66 -6.51
CA ASN A 306 38.02 2.37 -6.27
C ASN A 306 37.70 1.75 -4.90
N ARG A 307 36.62 2.14 -4.23
CA ARG A 307 36.26 1.61 -2.91
C ARG A 307 35.39 0.37 -3.02
N ASP A 308 35.51 -0.55 -2.07
CA ASP A 308 34.67 -1.75 -2.04
C ASP A 308 33.22 -1.41 -1.70
N ILE A 309 32.25 -2.16 -2.25
CA ILE A 309 30.83 -1.83 -2.16
C ILE A 309 30.02 -3.05 -1.74
N ILE A 310 29.10 -2.86 -0.79
CA ILE A 310 27.98 -3.76 -0.57
C ILE A 310 26.71 -3.04 -0.99
N GLY A 311 26.13 -3.44 -2.12
CA GLY A 311 24.86 -2.91 -2.59
C GLY A 311 23.70 -3.82 -2.17
N VAL A 312 22.85 -3.32 -1.28
CA VAL A 312 21.64 -4.00 -0.85
C VAL A 312 20.47 -3.44 -1.64
N ALA A 313 20.07 -4.17 -2.67
CA ALA A 313 18.99 -3.76 -3.56
C ALA A 313 18.35 -4.98 -4.24
N GLU A 314 17.05 -4.88 -4.49
CA GLU A 314 16.31 -5.93 -5.17
C GLU A 314 16.76 -6.12 -6.63
N THR A 315 16.46 -7.28 -7.20
CA THR A 315 16.64 -7.56 -8.64
C THR A 315 15.87 -6.54 -9.48
N GLY A 316 16.42 -6.10 -10.61
CA GLY A 316 15.76 -5.10 -11.47
C GLY A 316 15.91 -3.65 -11.01
N SER A 317 16.56 -3.37 -9.87
CA SER A 317 16.89 -2.00 -9.42
C SER A 317 18.00 -1.31 -10.23
N GLY A 318 18.55 -1.99 -11.25
CA GLY A 318 19.64 -1.47 -12.08
C GLY A 318 21.06 -1.78 -11.56
N LYS A 319 21.21 -2.80 -10.70
CA LYS A 319 22.50 -3.25 -10.13
C LYS A 319 23.57 -3.50 -11.19
N THR A 320 23.21 -4.14 -12.30
CA THR A 320 24.13 -4.51 -13.37
C THR A 320 24.90 -3.31 -13.92
N ALA A 321 24.20 -2.25 -14.33
CA ALA A 321 24.85 -1.03 -14.80
C ALA A 321 25.61 -0.30 -13.67
N ALA A 322 25.18 -0.43 -12.40
CA ALA A 322 25.84 0.21 -11.27
C ALA A 322 27.29 -0.29 -11.05
N PHE A 323 27.57 -1.58 -11.29
CA PHE A 323 28.94 -2.10 -11.26
C PHE A 323 29.64 -2.09 -12.62
N LEU A 324 28.90 -2.20 -13.74
CA LEU A 324 29.51 -2.17 -15.07
C LEU A 324 30.06 -0.79 -15.42
N ILE A 325 29.38 0.30 -15.07
CA ILE A 325 29.81 1.65 -15.47
C ILE A 325 31.21 1.99 -14.91
N PRO A 326 31.49 1.86 -13.59
CA PRO A 326 32.83 2.10 -13.07
C PRO A 326 33.89 1.17 -13.67
N LEU A 327 33.52 -0.09 -13.94
CA LEU A 327 34.40 -1.06 -14.58
C LEU A 327 34.78 -0.64 -16.00
N LEU A 328 33.80 -0.21 -16.81
CA LEU A 328 34.01 0.23 -18.18
C LEU A 328 34.80 1.53 -18.26
N VAL A 329 34.55 2.47 -17.33
CA VAL A 329 35.38 3.69 -17.17
C VAL A 329 36.83 3.28 -16.98
N TRP A 330 37.10 2.36 -16.06
CA TRP A 330 38.47 1.91 -15.83
C TRP A 330 39.09 1.18 -17.04
N ILE A 331 38.39 0.19 -17.63
CA ILE A 331 38.91 -0.59 -18.77
C ILE A 331 39.23 0.31 -19.98
N THR A 332 38.41 1.34 -20.24
CA THR A 332 38.65 2.25 -21.38
C THR A 332 39.76 3.27 -21.13
N THR A 333 40.11 3.52 -19.87
CA THR A 333 41.21 4.43 -19.50
C THR A 333 42.58 3.78 -19.49
N ILE A 334 42.67 2.46 -19.32
CA ILE A 334 43.94 1.74 -19.34
C ILE A 334 44.42 1.51 -20.79
N PRO A 335 45.74 1.44 -21.02
CA PRO A 335 46.29 1.05 -22.32
C PRO A 335 45.74 -0.32 -22.74
N LYS A 336 45.40 -0.45 -24.03
CA LYS A 336 44.94 -1.73 -24.60
C LYS A 336 45.97 -2.82 -24.33
N LYS A 337 45.50 -4.05 -24.08
CA LYS A 337 46.35 -5.23 -23.94
C LYS A 337 47.31 -5.33 -25.13
N GLU A 338 48.59 -5.52 -24.83
CA GLU A 338 49.58 -5.81 -25.87
C GLU A 338 49.34 -7.23 -26.42
N ALA A 339 49.86 -7.52 -27.62
CA ALA A 339 49.73 -8.87 -28.19
C ALA A 339 50.35 -9.95 -27.29
N THR A 340 51.39 -9.59 -26.54
CA THR A 340 52.06 -10.40 -25.50
C THR A 340 51.12 -10.74 -24.34
N ASP A 341 50.40 -9.76 -23.79
CA ASP A 341 49.38 -9.96 -22.74
C ASP A 341 48.27 -10.95 -23.17
N ILE A 342 48.00 -11.06 -24.48
CA ILE A 342 47.01 -11.99 -25.04
C ILE A 342 47.61 -13.39 -25.19
N LEU A 343 48.87 -13.48 -25.64
CA LEU A 343 49.61 -14.74 -25.82
C LEU A 343 49.94 -15.42 -24.49
N ASP A 344 50.23 -14.64 -23.45
CA ASP A 344 50.58 -15.14 -22.11
C ASP A 344 49.36 -15.61 -21.31
N GLY A 345 48.15 -15.49 -21.87
CA GLY A 345 46.93 -15.94 -21.20
C GLY A 345 46.64 -15.17 -19.91
N SER A 346 47.00 -13.87 -19.84
CA SER A 346 46.99 -13.05 -18.63
C SER A 346 45.60 -12.89 -17.97
N GLY A 347 44.54 -13.37 -18.62
CA GLY A 347 43.20 -13.46 -18.03
C GLY A 347 42.36 -12.20 -18.17
N PRO A 348 41.12 -12.21 -17.65
CA PRO A 348 40.23 -11.06 -17.69
C PRO A 348 40.63 -10.00 -16.66
N TYR A 349 40.26 -8.76 -16.92
CA TYR A 349 40.38 -7.65 -15.97
C TYR A 349 39.33 -7.73 -14.86
N ALA A 350 38.17 -8.32 -15.17
CA ALA A 350 37.06 -8.46 -14.24
C ALA A 350 36.39 -9.83 -14.30
N VAL A 351 35.98 -10.31 -13.14
CA VAL A 351 35.14 -11.50 -12.99
C VAL A 351 33.84 -11.12 -12.32
N ILE A 352 32.73 -11.47 -12.95
CA ILE A 352 31.38 -11.29 -12.43
C ILE A 352 30.81 -12.68 -12.12
N LEU A 353 30.63 -12.96 -10.85
CA LEU A 353 30.00 -14.19 -10.38
C LEU A 353 28.51 -13.98 -10.20
N ALA A 354 27.73 -14.93 -10.74
CA ALA A 354 26.31 -15.03 -10.55
C ALA A 354 25.92 -16.45 -10.10
N PRO A 355 24.97 -16.62 -9.17
CA PRO A 355 24.58 -17.93 -8.63
C PRO A 355 23.95 -18.85 -9.67
N THR A 356 23.36 -18.30 -10.73
CA THR A 356 22.61 -19.08 -11.72
C THR A 356 22.97 -18.71 -13.14
N ARG A 357 22.74 -19.67 -14.03
CA ARG A 357 23.05 -19.56 -15.44
C ARG A 357 22.25 -18.44 -16.10
N GLU A 358 20.97 -18.34 -15.72
CA GLU A 358 20.01 -17.37 -16.22
C GLU A 358 20.40 -15.95 -15.82
N LEU A 359 20.84 -15.73 -14.57
CA LEU A 359 21.32 -14.42 -14.14
C LEU A 359 22.63 -14.05 -14.86
N ALA A 360 23.56 -15.01 -14.99
CA ALA A 360 24.79 -14.79 -15.74
C ALA A 360 24.54 -14.37 -17.20
N GLN A 361 23.57 -15.01 -17.88
CA GLN A 361 23.17 -14.64 -19.24
C GLN A 361 22.54 -13.24 -19.31
N GLN A 362 21.73 -12.86 -18.32
CA GLN A 362 21.16 -11.50 -18.24
C GLN A 362 22.27 -10.44 -18.10
N ILE A 363 23.24 -10.69 -17.22
CA ILE A 363 24.40 -9.81 -17.05
C ILE A 363 25.22 -9.77 -18.35
N GLU A 364 25.41 -10.90 -19.03
CA GLU A 364 26.13 -10.97 -20.31
C GLU A 364 25.45 -10.15 -21.40
N GLN A 365 24.14 -10.32 -21.59
CA GLN A 365 23.37 -9.55 -22.56
C GLN A 365 23.48 -8.05 -22.29
N GLU A 366 23.42 -7.64 -21.02
CA GLU A 366 23.57 -6.24 -20.66
C GLU A 366 25.01 -5.75 -20.89
N ALA A 367 26.02 -6.51 -20.47
CA ALA A 367 27.42 -6.17 -20.67
C ALA A 367 27.81 -6.08 -22.15
N ILE A 368 27.25 -6.94 -23.01
CA ILE A 368 27.47 -6.90 -24.47
C ILE A 368 26.92 -5.60 -25.08
N LYS A 369 25.76 -5.11 -24.63
CA LYS A 369 25.20 -3.83 -25.13
C LYS A 369 26.16 -2.66 -24.93
N PHE A 370 26.84 -2.61 -23.77
CA PHE A 370 27.87 -1.61 -23.51
C PHE A 370 29.18 -1.92 -24.24
N GLY A 371 29.62 -3.18 -24.20
CA GLY A 371 30.91 -3.63 -24.74
C GLY A 371 31.05 -3.45 -26.25
N GLN A 372 29.96 -3.64 -27.01
CA GLN A 372 29.95 -3.46 -28.47
C GLN A 372 30.37 -2.04 -28.90
N TYR A 373 29.98 -1.01 -28.15
CA TYR A 373 30.34 0.38 -28.47
C TYR A 373 31.73 0.78 -27.96
N LEU A 374 32.20 0.14 -26.89
CA LEU A 374 33.46 0.49 -26.22
C LEU A 374 34.63 -0.42 -26.62
N GLY A 375 34.38 -1.45 -27.43
CA GLY A 375 35.39 -2.44 -27.83
C GLY A 375 35.83 -3.35 -26.69
N VAL A 376 34.97 -3.58 -25.71
CA VAL A 376 35.24 -4.44 -24.53
C VAL A 376 34.69 -5.83 -24.79
N ARG A 377 35.52 -6.86 -24.66
CA ARG A 377 35.15 -8.26 -24.91
C ARG A 377 34.68 -8.95 -23.65
N THR A 378 33.48 -9.52 -23.73
CA THR A 378 32.82 -10.24 -22.64
C THR A 378 32.56 -11.68 -23.03
N VAL A 379 32.83 -12.63 -22.14
CA VAL A 379 32.58 -14.07 -22.35
C VAL A 379 31.87 -14.66 -21.13
N SER A 380 30.81 -15.45 -21.36
CA SER A 380 30.16 -16.23 -20.30
C SER A 380 30.75 -17.64 -20.13
N VAL A 381 31.11 -17.97 -18.89
CA VAL A 381 31.62 -19.27 -18.45
C VAL A 381 30.58 -19.92 -17.55
N ILE A 382 29.59 -20.53 -18.21
CA ILE A 382 28.35 -21.04 -17.60
C ILE A 382 28.07 -22.49 -18.04
N GLY A 383 27.51 -23.32 -17.16
CA GLY A 383 27.29 -24.74 -17.44
C GLY A 383 26.19 -24.98 -18.47
N GLY A 384 26.38 -25.93 -19.40
CA GLY A 384 25.42 -26.30 -20.46
C GLY A 384 25.69 -25.66 -21.83
N ALA A 385 26.86 -25.06 -22.02
CA ALA A 385 27.48 -24.81 -23.32
C ALA A 385 28.73 -25.71 -23.42
N SER A 386 29.20 -25.96 -24.65
CA SER A 386 30.40 -26.79 -24.86
C SER A 386 31.61 -26.17 -24.13
N LYS A 387 32.37 -27.02 -23.43
CA LYS A 387 33.63 -26.63 -22.77
C LYS A 387 34.62 -26.07 -23.79
N GLU A 388 34.68 -26.68 -24.97
CA GLU A 388 35.61 -26.33 -26.05
C GLU A 388 35.29 -24.96 -26.65
N ASP A 389 34.01 -24.66 -26.90
CA ASP A 389 33.56 -23.36 -27.42
C ASP A 389 33.87 -22.23 -26.43
N GLN A 390 33.62 -22.46 -25.13
CA GLN A 390 33.97 -21.50 -24.08
C GLN A 390 35.48 -21.29 -23.96
N ALA A 391 36.27 -22.37 -23.98
CA ALA A 391 37.73 -22.27 -23.91
C ALA A 391 38.31 -21.55 -25.14
N PHE A 392 37.76 -21.81 -26.33
CA PHE A 392 38.14 -21.12 -27.55
C PHE A 392 37.86 -19.60 -27.46
N LYS A 393 36.66 -19.21 -27.01
CA LYS A 393 36.30 -17.79 -26.80
C LYS A 393 37.23 -17.09 -25.80
N VAL A 394 37.61 -17.77 -24.73
CA VAL A 394 38.58 -17.24 -23.76
C VAL A 394 39.97 -17.07 -24.38
N ARG A 395 40.43 -18.03 -25.21
CA ARG A 395 41.72 -17.95 -25.92
C ARG A 395 41.80 -16.82 -26.93
N MET A 396 40.68 -16.36 -27.49
CA MET A 396 40.65 -15.17 -28.35
C MET A 396 40.95 -13.87 -27.58
N GLY A 397 41.09 -13.94 -26.26
CA GLY A 397 41.31 -12.83 -25.35
C GLY A 397 39.99 -12.25 -24.85
N VAL A 398 39.91 -12.05 -23.53
CA VAL A 398 38.71 -11.59 -22.82
C VAL A 398 39.07 -10.47 -21.84
N ASP A 399 38.16 -9.50 -21.70
CA ASP A 399 38.31 -8.39 -20.76
C ASP A 399 37.42 -8.60 -19.53
N ILE A 400 36.19 -9.09 -19.73
CA ILE A 400 35.22 -9.38 -18.67
C ILE A 400 34.75 -10.84 -18.79
N VAL A 401 34.85 -11.60 -17.69
CA VAL A 401 34.28 -12.94 -17.60
C VAL A 401 33.07 -12.93 -16.69
N ILE A 402 31.97 -13.50 -17.16
CA ILE A 402 30.75 -13.67 -16.37
C ILE A 402 30.55 -15.17 -16.14
N ALA A 403 30.49 -15.62 -14.90
CA ALA A 403 30.53 -17.04 -14.62
C ALA A 403 29.64 -17.47 -13.45
N THR A 404 29.26 -18.75 -13.48
CA THR A 404 28.72 -19.45 -12.31
C THR A 404 29.86 -20.11 -11.52
N PRO A 405 29.87 -20.08 -10.17
CA PRO A 405 31.01 -20.51 -9.35
C PRO A 405 31.60 -21.87 -9.74
N GLY A 406 30.77 -22.92 -9.78
CA GLY A 406 31.24 -24.28 -10.11
C GLY A 406 31.89 -24.37 -11.49
N ARG A 407 31.32 -23.71 -12.51
CA ARG A 407 31.88 -23.73 -13.87
C ARG A 407 33.18 -22.94 -13.97
N LEU A 408 33.32 -21.84 -13.24
CA LEU A 408 34.57 -21.07 -13.22
C LEU A 408 35.71 -21.88 -12.60
N ILE A 409 35.45 -22.58 -11.49
CA ILE A 409 36.43 -23.46 -10.85
C ILE A 409 36.91 -24.53 -11.81
N ASP A 410 35.99 -25.22 -12.50
CA ASP A 410 36.38 -26.22 -13.50
C ASP A 410 37.34 -25.63 -14.54
N THR A 411 37.12 -24.39 -14.99
CA THR A 411 37.99 -23.75 -15.97
C THR A 411 39.33 -23.29 -15.39
N LEU A 412 39.38 -22.93 -14.11
CA LEU A 412 40.60 -22.55 -13.39
C LEU A 412 41.47 -23.79 -13.08
N ASP A 413 40.85 -24.85 -12.54
CA ASP A 413 41.52 -26.11 -12.20
C ASP A 413 42.15 -26.76 -13.45
N ASN A 414 41.51 -26.64 -14.63
CA ASN A 414 42.03 -27.13 -15.90
C ASN A 414 42.94 -26.11 -16.63
N SER A 415 43.26 -24.97 -16.01
CA SER A 415 44.12 -23.92 -16.60
C SER A 415 43.63 -23.41 -17.97
N TYR A 416 42.33 -23.43 -18.23
CA TYR A 416 41.76 -22.79 -19.43
C TYR A 416 41.74 -21.26 -19.32
N ILE A 417 41.72 -20.75 -18.09
CA ILE A 417 41.75 -19.33 -17.78
C ILE A 417 42.62 -19.08 -16.55
N SER A 418 43.32 -17.95 -16.52
CA SER A 418 44.06 -17.43 -15.35
C SER A 418 43.40 -16.15 -14.83
N LEU A 419 43.54 -15.85 -13.54
CA LEU A 419 43.02 -14.62 -12.92
C LEU A 419 44.13 -13.62 -12.51
N ASN A 420 45.34 -13.77 -13.06
CA ASN A 420 46.49 -12.95 -12.68
C ASN A 420 46.28 -11.44 -12.86
N MET A 421 45.52 -11.02 -13.87
CA MET A 421 45.20 -9.61 -14.14
C MET A 421 43.84 -9.16 -13.59
N CYS A 422 43.17 -10.01 -12.81
CA CYS A 422 41.84 -9.69 -12.28
C CYS A 422 41.94 -8.68 -11.13
N SER A 423 41.50 -7.45 -11.40
CA SER A 423 41.48 -6.33 -10.43
C SER A 423 40.06 -5.86 -10.12
N TYR A 424 39.04 -6.61 -10.56
CA TYR A 424 37.64 -6.33 -10.28
C TYR A 424 36.87 -7.63 -10.05
N LEU A 425 36.37 -7.84 -8.83
CA LEU A 425 35.53 -8.98 -8.48
C LEU A 425 34.11 -8.50 -8.17
N ILE A 426 33.11 -9.07 -8.83
CA ILE A 426 31.70 -8.80 -8.56
C ILE A 426 31.00 -10.08 -8.12
N LEU A 427 30.28 -10.03 -7.00
CA LEU A 427 29.40 -11.09 -6.52
C LEU A 427 27.96 -10.57 -6.59
N ASP A 428 27.17 -10.97 -7.59
CA ASP A 428 25.76 -10.58 -7.69
C ASP A 428 24.84 -11.68 -7.15
N GLU A 429 23.82 -11.31 -6.37
CA GLU A 429 22.97 -12.24 -5.60
C GLU A 429 23.81 -13.14 -4.66
N ALA A 430 24.66 -12.53 -3.83
CA ALA A 430 25.55 -13.24 -2.91
C ALA A 430 24.79 -14.06 -1.84
N ASP A 431 23.65 -13.57 -1.37
CA ASP A 431 22.71 -14.33 -0.53
C ASP A 431 22.30 -15.65 -1.19
N ARG A 432 21.92 -15.59 -2.47
CA ARG A 432 21.53 -16.79 -3.22
C ARG A 432 22.70 -17.75 -3.49
N MET A 433 23.92 -17.24 -3.63
CA MET A 433 25.09 -18.12 -3.72
C MET A 433 25.25 -18.95 -2.44
N LEU A 434 25.00 -18.36 -1.27
CA LEU A 434 25.02 -19.06 0.02
C LEU A 434 23.88 -20.08 0.13
N ASP A 435 22.66 -19.70 -0.28
CA ASP A 435 21.50 -20.62 -0.28
C ASP A 435 21.74 -21.89 -1.12
N LEU A 436 22.45 -21.73 -2.24
CA LEU A 436 22.81 -22.84 -3.14
C LEU A 436 24.04 -23.62 -2.65
N GLY A 437 24.64 -23.23 -1.54
CA GLY A 437 25.80 -23.88 -0.95
C GLY A 437 27.12 -23.57 -1.66
N PHE A 438 27.21 -22.51 -2.48
CA PHE A 438 28.42 -22.15 -3.23
C PHE A 438 29.52 -21.46 -2.39
N GLU A 439 29.36 -21.34 -1.08
CA GLU A 439 30.36 -20.70 -0.21
C GLU A 439 31.77 -21.31 -0.38
N PRO A 440 31.96 -22.64 -0.37
CA PRO A 440 33.28 -23.26 -0.60
C PRO A 440 33.86 -22.97 -1.99
N GLU A 441 33.01 -22.98 -3.01
CA GLU A 441 33.39 -22.73 -4.40
C GLU A 441 33.89 -21.29 -4.57
N VAL A 442 33.13 -20.32 -4.07
CA VAL A 442 33.52 -18.91 -4.15
C VAL A 442 34.84 -18.68 -3.39
N ASN A 443 35.03 -19.34 -2.23
CA ASN A 443 36.29 -19.29 -1.49
C ASN A 443 37.46 -19.89 -2.29
N LYS A 444 37.24 -20.98 -3.03
CA LYS A 444 38.27 -21.58 -3.89
C LYS A 444 38.66 -20.64 -5.03
N ILE A 445 37.71 -19.93 -5.64
CA ILE A 445 37.97 -18.95 -6.70
C ILE A 445 38.87 -17.81 -6.18
N LEU A 446 38.65 -17.35 -4.94
CA LEU A 446 39.49 -16.31 -4.34
C LEU A 446 40.97 -16.71 -4.26
N ASN A 447 41.26 -17.99 -3.98
CA ASN A 447 42.63 -18.49 -3.87
C ASN A 447 43.38 -18.43 -5.21
N TYR A 448 42.67 -18.39 -6.33
CA TYR A 448 43.26 -18.19 -7.67
C TYR A 448 43.55 -16.72 -7.99
N MET A 449 43.04 -15.77 -7.21
CA MET A 449 43.34 -14.35 -7.41
C MET A 449 44.64 -13.93 -6.71
N PRO A 450 45.40 -12.99 -7.26
CA PRO A 450 46.60 -12.46 -6.63
C PRO A 450 46.29 -11.88 -5.24
N VAL A 451 47.04 -12.28 -4.23
CA VAL A 451 46.92 -11.69 -2.87
C VAL A 451 47.58 -10.31 -2.79
N SER A 452 48.54 -10.03 -3.66
CA SER A 452 49.30 -8.77 -3.71
C SER A 452 48.47 -7.56 -4.15
N ASN A 453 47.38 -7.78 -4.88
CA ASN A 453 46.50 -6.70 -5.33
C ASN A 453 45.34 -6.42 -4.36
N MET A 454 45.26 -7.08 -3.22
CA MET A 454 44.24 -6.80 -2.20
C MET A 454 44.55 -5.48 -1.46
N LYS A 455 43.50 -4.74 -1.10
CA LYS A 455 43.63 -3.49 -0.32
C LYS A 455 44.14 -3.77 1.10
N PRO A 456 44.91 -2.83 1.70
CA PRO A 456 45.25 -2.92 3.12
C PRO A 456 43.98 -2.83 3.98
N ASP A 457 43.98 -3.48 5.14
CA ASP A 457 42.87 -3.40 6.10
C ASP A 457 43.04 -2.22 7.07
N SER A 458 43.22 -1.02 6.51
CA SER A 458 43.47 0.24 7.23
C SER A 458 42.53 1.33 6.75
N GLU A 459 42.49 2.48 7.42
CA GLU A 459 41.69 3.65 7.01
C GLU A 459 42.02 4.14 5.58
N GLU A 460 43.20 3.80 5.05
CA GLU A 460 43.60 4.08 3.67
C GLU A 460 42.66 3.43 2.65
N ALA A 461 42.00 2.31 3.00
CA ALA A 461 41.02 1.64 2.14
C ALA A 461 39.67 2.39 2.04
N GLU A 462 39.50 3.49 2.79
CA GLU A 462 38.35 4.40 2.69
C GLU A 462 38.74 5.78 2.16
N ASN A 463 40.04 6.09 2.10
CA ASN A 463 40.53 7.39 1.64
C ASN A 463 40.61 7.44 0.11
N GLU A 464 39.76 8.29 -0.48
CA GLU A 464 39.65 8.46 -1.94
C GLU A 464 40.99 8.85 -2.59
N SER A 465 41.79 9.71 -1.96
CA SER A 465 43.08 10.16 -2.53
C SER A 465 44.08 9.00 -2.62
N SER A 466 44.16 8.18 -1.58
CA SER A 466 45.06 7.01 -1.54
C SER A 466 44.62 5.93 -2.53
N LEU A 467 43.31 5.71 -2.66
CA LEU A 467 42.74 4.71 -3.57
C LEU A 467 42.85 5.10 -5.04
N LEU A 468 42.76 6.40 -5.35
CA LEU A 468 42.84 6.91 -6.72
C LEU A 468 44.26 7.02 -7.26
N ALA A 469 45.28 7.10 -6.39
CA ALA A 469 46.68 7.26 -6.78
C ALA A 469 47.14 6.24 -7.86
N ASN A 470 46.68 4.98 -7.75
CA ASN A 470 47.03 3.90 -8.68
C ASN A 470 45.87 3.50 -9.62
N PHE A 471 44.75 4.21 -9.61
CA PHE A 471 43.53 3.78 -10.31
C PHE A 471 43.70 3.67 -11.82
N MET A 472 44.43 4.61 -12.42
CA MET A 472 44.68 4.68 -13.87
C MET A 472 45.81 3.74 -14.33
N THR A 473 46.36 2.91 -13.44
CA THR A 473 47.48 2.01 -13.75
C THR A 473 47.03 0.54 -13.77
N LYS A 474 47.84 -0.34 -14.38
CA LYS A 474 47.66 -1.80 -14.30
C LYS A 474 47.79 -2.33 -12.85
N ASN A 475 48.41 -1.58 -11.95
CA ASN A 475 48.72 -1.98 -10.57
C ASN A 475 47.70 -1.46 -9.53
N LYS A 476 46.48 -1.17 -9.98
CA LYS A 476 45.35 -0.82 -9.11
C LYS A 476 45.06 -1.96 -8.10
N TYR A 477 44.72 -1.60 -6.87
CA TYR A 477 44.15 -2.56 -5.92
C TYR A 477 42.82 -3.12 -6.43
N ARG A 478 42.60 -4.41 -6.20
CA ARG A 478 41.35 -5.09 -6.50
C ARG A 478 40.19 -4.41 -5.80
N GLN A 479 39.15 -4.14 -6.58
CA GLN A 479 37.87 -3.70 -6.08
C GLN A 479 36.90 -4.88 -6.03
N THR A 480 36.30 -5.10 -4.87
CA THR A 480 35.27 -6.11 -4.69
C THR A 480 33.91 -5.43 -4.51
N VAL A 481 32.94 -5.83 -5.32
CA VAL A 481 31.56 -5.35 -5.24
C VAL A 481 30.64 -6.53 -4.98
N MET A 482 29.87 -6.44 -3.89
CA MET A 482 28.89 -7.46 -3.52
C MET A 482 27.49 -6.87 -3.62
N PHE A 483 26.62 -7.51 -4.38
CA PHE A 483 25.21 -7.18 -4.47
C PHE A 483 24.36 -8.29 -3.87
N THR A 484 23.44 -7.91 -3.01
CA THR A 484 22.58 -8.84 -2.27
C THR A 484 21.19 -8.23 -2.08
N ALA A 485 20.15 -9.04 -1.95
CA ALA A 485 18.84 -8.53 -1.55
C ALA A 485 18.77 -8.37 -0.02
N THR A 486 19.48 -9.22 0.71
CA THR A 486 19.43 -9.29 2.17
C THR A 486 20.82 -9.24 2.82
N MET A 487 20.89 -8.78 4.07
CA MET A 487 22.11 -8.77 4.89
C MET A 487 21.95 -9.72 6.07
N SER A 488 21.89 -11.03 5.77
CA SER A 488 21.90 -12.06 6.81
C SER A 488 23.30 -12.18 7.45
N PRO A 489 23.44 -12.74 8.66
CA PRO A 489 24.75 -12.94 9.29
C PRO A 489 25.72 -13.77 8.45
N ALA A 490 25.21 -14.69 7.62
CA ALA A 490 26.02 -15.47 6.70
C ALA A 490 26.60 -14.61 5.56
N VAL A 491 25.80 -13.71 4.99
CA VAL A 491 26.24 -12.73 3.98
C VAL A 491 27.24 -11.75 4.59
N GLU A 492 27.04 -11.31 5.84
CA GLU A 492 28.02 -10.46 6.54
C GLU A 492 29.37 -11.15 6.76
N ARG A 493 29.35 -12.43 7.12
CA ARG A 493 30.57 -13.25 7.26
C ARG A 493 31.31 -13.36 5.94
N LEU A 494 30.60 -13.62 4.85
CA LEU A 494 31.15 -13.59 3.50
C LEU A 494 31.69 -12.18 3.19
N ALA A 495 30.95 -11.11 3.47
CA ALA A 495 31.42 -9.75 3.21
C ALA A 495 32.76 -9.42 3.89
N ARG A 496 32.94 -9.82 5.15
CA ARG A 496 34.18 -9.59 5.91
C ARG A 496 35.39 -10.29 5.32
N GLN A 497 35.20 -11.48 4.74
CA GLN A 497 36.30 -12.22 4.13
C GLN A 497 36.73 -11.60 2.80
N TYR A 498 35.78 -11.09 2.01
CA TYR A 498 35.98 -10.72 0.60
C TYR A 498 36.27 -9.23 0.37
N LEU A 499 35.68 -8.37 1.20
CA LEU A 499 35.76 -6.92 1.06
C LEU A 499 36.69 -6.32 2.12
N ARG A 500 37.21 -5.12 1.84
CA ARG A 500 37.99 -4.31 2.78
C ARG A 500 37.29 -2.97 2.96
N ARG A 501 36.87 -2.69 4.20
CA ARG A 501 36.14 -1.47 4.60
C ARG A 501 35.12 -0.96 3.55
N PRO A 502 34.15 -1.81 3.17
CA PRO A 502 33.23 -1.48 2.10
C PRO A 502 32.25 -0.37 2.52
N ALA A 503 31.87 0.46 1.55
CA ALA A 503 30.68 1.30 1.70
C ALA A 503 29.43 0.45 1.45
N ILE A 504 28.45 0.53 2.35
CA ILE A 504 27.20 -0.20 2.22
C ILE A 504 26.13 0.76 1.72
N VAL A 505 25.49 0.44 0.59
CA VAL A 505 24.42 1.22 -0.01
C VAL A 505 23.15 0.39 0.03
N TYR A 506 22.17 0.83 0.82
CA TYR A 506 20.84 0.26 0.88
C TYR A 506 19.90 1.09 0.01
N VAL A 507 19.10 0.43 -0.81
CA VAL A 507 18.08 1.07 -1.64
C VAL A 507 16.72 0.45 -1.37
N GLY A 508 15.75 1.28 -0.99
CA GLY A 508 14.41 0.88 -0.59
C GLY A 508 14.26 0.69 0.92
N SER A 509 13.05 0.32 1.35
CA SER A 509 12.77 -0.02 2.75
C SER A 509 13.61 -1.25 3.12
N ILE A 510 14.53 -1.10 4.09
CA ILE A 510 15.40 -2.17 4.58
C ILE A 510 14.53 -3.40 4.90
N GLY A 511 14.69 -4.47 4.10
CA GLY A 511 14.05 -5.75 4.35
C GLY A 511 12.52 -5.82 4.19
N ARG A 512 11.86 -4.85 3.52
CA ARG A 512 10.39 -4.85 3.38
C ARG A 512 9.88 -4.60 1.95
N PRO A 513 9.97 -5.59 1.05
CA PRO A 513 9.27 -5.56 -0.24
C PRO A 513 7.74 -5.55 -0.11
N THR A 514 7.23 -5.90 1.08
CA THR A 514 5.83 -6.27 1.37
C THR A 514 4.90 -5.10 1.64
N GLU A 515 5.41 -3.89 1.86
CA GLU A 515 4.59 -2.72 2.20
C GLU A 515 3.66 -2.30 1.05
N ARG A 516 4.01 -2.64 -0.19
CA ARG A 516 3.29 -2.21 -1.41
C ARG A 516 2.46 -3.32 -2.06
N ILE A 517 2.58 -4.55 -1.57
CA ILE A 517 1.94 -5.73 -2.13
C ILE A 517 0.74 -6.08 -1.26
N GLU A 518 -0.45 -6.12 -1.84
CA GLU A 518 -1.65 -6.62 -1.18
C GLU A 518 -1.51 -8.13 -1.01
N GLN A 519 -1.41 -8.58 0.23
CA GLN A 519 -1.25 -9.99 0.56
C GLN A 519 -2.57 -10.54 1.12
N ILE A 520 -3.08 -11.60 0.50
CA ILE A 520 -4.30 -12.30 0.88
C ILE A 520 -3.94 -13.73 1.25
N VAL A 521 -4.31 -14.15 2.45
CA VAL A 521 -4.00 -15.50 2.95
C VAL A 521 -5.28 -16.28 3.19
N TYR A 522 -5.32 -17.52 2.69
CA TYR A 522 -6.39 -18.48 2.95
C TYR A 522 -5.83 -19.69 3.70
N MET A 523 -6.37 -19.97 4.89
CA MET A 523 -6.10 -21.20 5.63
C MET A 523 -7.00 -22.31 5.08
N LEU A 524 -6.41 -23.37 4.54
CA LEU A 524 -7.11 -24.43 3.82
C LEU A 524 -6.51 -25.80 4.16
N THR A 525 -7.25 -26.87 3.85
CA THR A 525 -6.66 -28.21 3.75
C THR A 525 -6.11 -28.45 2.33
N GLU A 526 -5.18 -29.40 2.18
CA GLU A 526 -4.57 -29.73 0.88
C GLU A 526 -5.60 -30.06 -0.22
N GLU A 527 -6.70 -30.72 0.14
CA GLU A 527 -7.76 -31.08 -0.80
C GLU A 527 -8.53 -29.85 -1.32
N GLN A 528 -8.66 -28.81 -0.49
CA GLN A 528 -9.40 -27.60 -0.83
C GLN A 528 -8.62 -26.68 -1.78
N LYS A 529 -7.29 -26.74 -1.81
CA LYS A 529 -6.44 -25.91 -2.68
C LYS A 529 -6.83 -26.00 -4.16
N ARG A 530 -7.18 -27.20 -4.65
CA ARG A 530 -7.56 -27.44 -6.06
C ARG A 530 -8.84 -26.72 -6.47
N LYS A 531 -9.81 -26.60 -5.56
CA LYS A 531 -11.04 -25.84 -5.82
C LYS A 531 -10.78 -24.35 -5.65
N LYS A 532 -10.02 -23.97 -4.62
CA LYS A 532 -9.76 -22.57 -4.29
C LYS A 532 -8.93 -21.85 -5.36
N ILE A 533 -7.95 -22.51 -5.97
CA ILE A 533 -7.16 -21.91 -7.06
C ILE A 533 -8.04 -21.48 -8.23
N ILE A 534 -9.05 -22.27 -8.60
CA ILE A 534 -9.96 -21.94 -9.70
C ILE A 534 -10.81 -20.71 -9.32
N GLU A 535 -11.31 -20.65 -8.10
CA GLU A 535 -12.06 -19.49 -7.58
C GLU A 535 -11.21 -18.21 -7.59
N VAL A 536 -9.96 -18.31 -7.10
CA VAL A 536 -9.01 -17.18 -7.04
C VAL A 536 -8.66 -16.71 -8.45
N LEU A 537 -8.33 -17.63 -9.35
CA LEU A 537 -8.01 -17.31 -10.74
C LEU A 537 -9.21 -16.68 -11.46
N THR A 538 -10.43 -17.13 -11.21
CA THR A 538 -11.64 -16.53 -11.81
C THR A 538 -11.91 -15.13 -11.29
N LYS A 539 -11.66 -14.89 -9.99
CA LYS A 539 -11.91 -13.60 -9.34
C LYS A 539 -10.85 -12.53 -9.67
N PHE A 540 -9.59 -12.94 -9.80
CA PHE A 540 -8.44 -12.04 -9.92
C PHE A 540 -7.63 -12.30 -11.19
N TYR A 541 -8.28 -12.68 -12.29
CA TYR A 541 -7.60 -13.00 -13.54
C TYR A 541 -6.99 -11.75 -14.19
N GLU A 542 -5.67 -11.62 -14.14
CA GLU A 542 -4.93 -10.59 -14.86
C GLU A 542 -3.57 -11.13 -15.29
N ALA A 543 -3.36 -11.33 -16.59
CA ALA A 543 -2.11 -11.85 -17.12
C ALA A 543 -1.01 -10.77 -17.14
N PRO A 544 0.26 -11.09 -16.87
CA PRO A 544 0.78 -12.43 -16.54
C PRO A 544 0.61 -12.78 -15.05
N ILE A 545 0.37 -14.06 -14.76
CA ILE A 545 0.23 -14.63 -13.40
C ILE A 545 1.36 -15.63 -13.14
N ILE A 546 1.93 -15.64 -11.92
CA ILE A 546 2.87 -16.68 -11.50
C ILE A 546 2.27 -17.50 -10.35
N ILE A 547 2.34 -18.82 -10.48
CA ILE A 547 1.88 -19.78 -9.47
C ILE A 547 3.07 -20.57 -8.94
N PHE A 548 3.35 -20.43 -7.65
CA PHE A 548 4.44 -21.12 -7.00
C PHE A 548 4.00 -22.41 -6.32
N VAL A 549 4.78 -23.47 -6.54
CA VAL A 549 4.64 -24.78 -5.91
C VAL A 549 5.99 -25.26 -5.40
N ASN A 550 6.00 -26.09 -4.35
CA ASN A 550 7.27 -26.49 -3.73
C ASN A 550 7.95 -27.64 -4.50
N GLN A 551 7.18 -28.53 -5.14
CA GLN A 551 7.70 -29.74 -5.78
C GLN A 551 7.57 -29.71 -7.32
N LYS A 552 8.58 -30.24 -8.01
CA LYS A 552 8.62 -30.34 -9.49
C LYS A 552 7.42 -31.11 -10.05
N LYS A 553 7.08 -32.26 -9.46
CA LYS A 553 5.92 -33.07 -9.86
C LYS A 553 4.59 -32.33 -9.67
N GLY A 554 4.48 -31.54 -8.61
CA GLY A 554 3.32 -30.69 -8.35
C GLY A 554 3.09 -29.67 -9.46
N ALA A 555 4.16 -29.07 -9.99
CA ALA A 555 4.08 -28.09 -11.08
C ALA A 555 3.46 -28.69 -12.35
N ASP A 556 3.93 -29.85 -12.78
CA ASP A 556 3.41 -30.53 -13.98
C ASP A 556 1.95 -30.96 -13.81
N ILE A 557 1.58 -31.49 -12.64
CA ILE A 557 0.20 -31.93 -12.36
C ILE A 557 -0.76 -30.73 -12.32
N LEU A 558 -0.36 -29.64 -11.66
CA LEU A 558 -1.16 -28.45 -11.55
C LEU A 558 -1.38 -27.79 -12.91
N ALA A 559 -0.34 -27.69 -13.72
CA ALA A 559 -0.45 -27.14 -15.07
C ALA A 559 -1.37 -27.97 -15.98
N LYS A 560 -1.32 -29.30 -15.90
CA LYS A 560 -2.28 -30.17 -16.61
C LYS A 560 -3.71 -29.91 -16.16
N SER A 561 -3.93 -29.79 -14.84
CA SER A 561 -5.25 -29.49 -14.28
C SER A 561 -5.78 -28.13 -14.75
N LEU A 562 -4.94 -27.10 -14.78
CA LEU A 562 -5.32 -25.77 -15.26
C LEU A 562 -5.60 -25.76 -16.76
N THR A 563 -4.85 -26.54 -17.54
CA THR A 563 -5.09 -26.70 -18.99
C THR A 563 -6.45 -27.34 -19.26
N ASN A 564 -6.84 -28.35 -18.48
CA ASN A 564 -8.15 -29.01 -18.61
C ASN A 564 -9.33 -28.07 -18.28
N VAL A 565 -9.10 -27.06 -17.43
CA VAL A 565 -10.10 -26.04 -17.06
C VAL A 565 -10.18 -24.92 -18.11
N GLY A 566 -9.25 -24.89 -19.07
CA GLY A 566 -9.22 -23.91 -20.17
C GLY A 566 -8.22 -22.76 -19.98
N PHE A 567 -7.37 -22.80 -18.95
CA PHE A 567 -6.27 -21.84 -18.83
C PHE A 567 -5.06 -22.25 -19.67
N SER A 568 -4.19 -21.29 -19.98
CA SER A 568 -2.98 -21.52 -20.77
C SER A 568 -1.70 -21.42 -19.92
N PRO A 569 -1.35 -22.47 -19.14
CA PRO A 569 -0.15 -22.45 -18.31
C PRO A 569 1.13 -22.82 -19.07
N ALA A 570 2.24 -22.21 -18.67
CA ALA A 570 3.61 -22.64 -18.93
C ALA A 570 4.20 -23.25 -17.65
N VAL A 571 5.11 -24.22 -17.78
CA VAL A 571 5.72 -24.91 -16.63
C VAL A 571 7.21 -24.62 -16.59
N LEU A 572 7.71 -24.32 -15.39
CA LEU A 572 9.12 -24.01 -15.18
C LEU A 572 9.64 -24.58 -13.85
N HIS A 573 10.44 -25.64 -13.95
CA HIS A 573 11.15 -26.23 -12.81
C HIS A 573 12.47 -26.84 -13.28
N GLY A 574 13.39 -27.09 -12.34
CA GLY A 574 14.72 -27.65 -12.63
C GLY A 574 14.75 -29.11 -13.13
N GLY A 575 13.63 -29.65 -13.60
CA GLY A 575 13.56 -30.94 -14.31
C GLY A 575 13.25 -30.79 -15.80
N LYS A 576 12.86 -29.58 -16.25
CA LYS A 576 12.71 -29.28 -17.67
C LYS A 576 14.09 -29.03 -18.29
N GLY A 577 14.28 -29.49 -19.54
CA GLY A 577 15.43 -29.13 -20.35
C GLY A 577 15.52 -27.61 -20.57
N GLN A 578 16.71 -27.10 -20.86
CA GLN A 578 16.97 -25.66 -20.93
C GLN A 578 16.12 -24.98 -22.00
N ASP A 579 16.08 -25.53 -23.21
CA ASP A 579 15.31 -24.99 -24.33
C ASP A 579 13.81 -24.88 -23.99
N ALA A 580 13.28 -25.84 -23.24
CA ALA A 580 11.90 -25.82 -22.77
C ALA A 580 11.64 -24.72 -21.73
N ARG A 581 12.64 -24.39 -20.89
CA ARG A 581 12.52 -23.26 -19.94
C ARG A 581 12.51 -21.93 -20.68
N GLU A 582 13.43 -21.76 -21.63
CA GLU A 582 13.53 -20.54 -22.44
C GLU A 582 12.27 -20.32 -23.27
N TYR A 583 11.73 -21.38 -23.88
CA TYR A 583 10.45 -21.35 -24.57
C TYR A 583 9.29 -20.94 -23.65
N SER A 584 9.18 -21.54 -22.46
CA SER A 584 8.13 -21.18 -21.48
C SER A 584 8.20 -19.70 -21.08
N LEU A 585 9.42 -19.17 -20.92
CA LEU A 585 9.64 -17.76 -20.56
C LEU A 585 9.34 -16.80 -21.70
N ALA A 586 9.79 -17.13 -22.92
CA ALA A 586 9.47 -16.35 -24.11
C ALA A 586 7.96 -16.32 -24.36
N ALA A 587 7.29 -17.47 -24.23
CA ALA A 587 5.84 -17.59 -24.42
C ALA A 587 5.04 -16.74 -23.41
N LEU A 588 5.51 -16.62 -22.16
CA LEU A 588 4.90 -15.72 -21.18
C LEU A 588 5.16 -14.24 -21.52
N LYS A 589 6.38 -13.88 -21.93
CA LYS A 589 6.73 -12.50 -22.32
C LYS A 589 5.99 -12.02 -23.58
N GLU A 590 5.73 -12.93 -24.50
CA GLU A 590 4.98 -12.68 -25.74
C GLU A 590 3.45 -12.76 -25.55
N ASN A 591 2.96 -12.94 -24.31
CA ASN A 591 1.54 -13.12 -23.98
C ASN A 591 0.88 -14.29 -24.73
N LYS A 592 1.64 -15.32 -25.15
CA LYS A 592 1.10 -16.59 -25.69
C LYS A 592 0.58 -17.51 -24.58
N LYS A 593 1.12 -17.34 -23.38
CA LYS A 593 0.75 -18.05 -22.16
C LYS A 593 0.45 -17.01 -21.09
N ASP A 594 -0.60 -17.25 -20.30
CA ASP A 594 -1.07 -16.29 -19.31
C ASP A 594 -0.55 -16.59 -17.90
N ILE A 595 -0.29 -17.88 -17.63
CA ILE A 595 0.06 -18.38 -16.30
C ILE A 595 1.40 -19.10 -16.37
N LEU A 596 2.30 -18.81 -15.43
CA LEU A 596 3.54 -19.55 -15.23
C LEU A 596 3.47 -20.35 -13.92
N VAL A 597 3.51 -21.68 -14.00
CA VAL A 597 3.62 -22.56 -12.83
C VAL A 597 5.09 -22.89 -12.59
N ALA A 598 5.63 -22.46 -11.44
CA ALA A 598 7.06 -22.54 -11.16
C ALA A 598 7.40 -23.03 -9.74
N THR A 599 8.58 -23.63 -9.59
CA THR A 599 9.22 -23.93 -8.29
C THR A 599 10.23 -22.85 -7.91
N ASP A 600 10.54 -22.65 -6.62
CA ASP A 600 11.47 -21.62 -6.13
C ASP A 600 12.81 -21.58 -6.87
N VAL A 601 13.43 -22.75 -7.07
CA VAL A 601 14.75 -22.89 -7.68
C VAL A 601 14.77 -22.31 -9.10
N ALA A 602 13.69 -22.53 -9.84
CA ALA A 602 13.58 -22.09 -11.23
C ALA A 602 12.99 -20.67 -11.32
N GLY A 603 12.09 -20.29 -10.40
CA GLY A 603 11.44 -18.97 -10.33
C GLY A 603 12.37 -17.82 -9.92
N ARG A 604 13.42 -18.10 -9.13
CA ARG A 604 14.41 -17.09 -8.72
C ARG A 604 15.32 -16.71 -9.89
N GLY A 605 15.59 -15.41 -10.05
CA GLY A 605 16.48 -14.90 -11.10
C GLY A 605 15.84 -14.80 -12.49
N ILE A 606 14.56 -15.13 -12.63
CA ILE A 606 13.84 -14.85 -13.88
C ILE A 606 13.43 -13.38 -13.91
N ASP A 607 13.89 -12.65 -14.92
CA ASP A 607 13.44 -11.29 -15.22
C ASP A 607 12.10 -11.32 -15.97
N ILE A 608 11.02 -11.65 -15.23
CA ILE A 608 9.64 -11.38 -15.62
C ILE A 608 9.20 -10.16 -14.81
N LYS A 609 9.10 -9.02 -15.49
CA LYS A 609 8.70 -7.74 -14.88
C LYS A 609 7.19 -7.67 -14.79
N ASP A 610 6.71 -7.05 -13.70
CA ASP A 610 5.33 -6.59 -13.52
C ASP A 610 4.24 -7.67 -13.67
N VAL A 611 4.37 -8.76 -12.92
CA VAL A 611 3.30 -9.76 -12.77
C VAL A 611 2.13 -9.13 -12.00
N ALA A 612 0.90 -9.28 -12.47
CA ALA A 612 -0.26 -8.70 -11.79
C ALA A 612 -0.62 -9.48 -10.51
N LEU A 613 -0.56 -10.82 -10.59
CA LEU A 613 -0.89 -11.73 -9.49
C LEU A 613 0.21 -12.78 -9.26
N VAL A 614 0.68 -12.87 -8.02
CA VAL A 614 1.49 -14.00 -7.54
C VAL A 614 0.62 -14.89 -6.67
N LEU A 615 0.52 -16.18 -7.00
CA LEU A 615 -0.24 -17.17 -6.24
C LEU A 615 0.71 -18.22 -5.64
N ASN A 616 0.87 -18.22 -4.33
CA ASN A 616 1.57 -19.27 -3.61
C ASN A 616 0.60 -20.43 -3.37
N TYR A 617 0.59 -21.40 -4.27
CA TYR A 617 -0.26 -22.59 -4.16
C TYR A 617 0.22 -23.47 -3.01
N ASP A 618 1.54 -23.59 -2.87
CA ASP A 618 2.19 -24.07 -1.67
C ASP A 618 2.93 -22.92 -0.99
N MET A 619 2.82 -22.79 0.33
CA MET A 619 3.61 -21.81 1.06
C MET A 619 5.10 -22.12 0.98
N ALA A 620 5.94 -21.09 0.95
CA ALA A 620 7.38 -21.23 0.95
C ALA A 620 7.90 -21.79 2.28
N LYS A 621 9.06 -22.46 2.27
CA LYS A 621 9.61 -23.12 3.47
C LYS A 621 10.23 -22.17 4.48
N ASN A 622 10.57 -20.96 4.06
CA ASN A 622 11.04 -19.87 4.92
C ASN A 622 10.38 -18.56 4.46
N ILE A 623 10.55 -17.49 5.24
CA ILE A 623 9.92 -16.20 4.95
C ILE A 623 10.67 -15.43 3.85
N GLU A 624 11.98 -15.63 3.73
CA GLU A 624 12.82 -14.98 2.71
C GLU A 624 12.36 -15.40 1.32
N ASP A 625 12.15 -16.70 1.12
CA ASP A 625 11.63 -17.28 -0.11
C ASP A 625 10.24 -16.71 -0.44
N TYR A 626 9.37 -16.60 0.56
CA TYR A 626 8.06 -15.98 0.41
C TYR A 626 8.18 -14.54 -0.08
N THR A 627 9.03 -13.71 0.55
CA THR A 627 9.25 -12.31 0.13
C THR A 627 9.78 -12.21 -1.30
N HIS A 628 10.67 -13.12 -1.71
CA HIS A 628 11.17 -13.19 -3.09
C HIS A 628 10.12 -13.59 -4.12
N ARG A 629 9.17 -14.45 -3.74
CA ARG A 629 8.03 -14.84 -4.61
C ARG A 629 7.09 -13.67 -4.83
N ILE A 630 6.62 -13.04 -3.75
CA ILE A 630 5.68 -11.92 -3.86
C ILE A 630 6.34 -10.68 -4.46
N GLY A 631 7.65 -10.49 -4.27
CA GLY A 631 8.43 -9.45 -4.94
C GLY A 631 8.53 -9.59 -6.47
N ARG A 632 7.88 -10.58 -7.09
CA ARG A 632 7.67 -10.66 -8.55
C ARG A 632 6.54 -9.74 -9.02
N THR A 633 5.69 -9.28 -8.10
CA THR A 633 4.67 -8.25 -8.33
C THR A 633 5.04 -6.96 -7.59
N GLY A 634 4.33 -5.86 -7.86
CA GLY A 634 4.48 -4.61 -7.12
C GLY A 634 5.75 -3.79 -7.43
N ARG A 635 6.43 -4.07 -8.54
CA ARG A 635 7.63 -3.34 -8.97
C ARG A 635 7.26 -2.01 -9.66
N ALA A 636 8.19 -1.05 -9.64
CA ALA A 636 8.09 0.24 -10.33
C ALA A 636 6.83 1.10 -10.02
N GLY A 637 6.26 0.96 -8.82
CA GLY A 637 5.17 1.82 -8.33
C GLY A 637 3.75 1.31 -8.62
N LYS A 638 3.58 0.17 -9.30
CA LYS A 638 2.28 -0.50 -9.43
C LYS A 638 1.93 -1.24 -8.14
N LYS A 639 0.64 -1.29 -7.79
CA LYS A 639 0.14 -2.16 -6.71
C LYS A 639 0.15 -3.61 -7.21
N GLY A 640 0.79 -4.48 -6.45
CA GLY A 640 0.82 -5.92 -6.75
C GLY A 640 -0.07 -6.70 -5.82
N ARG A 641 -0.57 -7.88 -6.25
CA ARG A 641 -1.34 -8.78 -5.38
C ARG A 641 -0.64 -10.12 -5.23
N ALA A 642 -0.59 -10.61 -4.01
CA ALA A 642 -0.11 -11.94 -3.66
C ALA A 642 -1.20 -12.73 -2.91
N VAL A 643 -1.55 -13.91 -3.41
CA VAL A 643 -2.50 -14.83 -2.75
C VAL A 643 -1.75 -16.06 -2.28
N THR A 644 -1.94 -16.45 -1.02
CA THR A 644 -1.21 -17.56 -0.40
C THR A 644 -2.16 -18.55 0.23
N PHE A 645 -1.97 -19.83 -0.08
CA PHE A 645 -2.64 -20.93 0.60
C PHE A 645 -1.74 -21.46 1.71
N LEU A 646 -2.26 -21.43 2.94
CA LEU A 646 -1.61 -22.00 4.11
C LEU A 646 -2.31 -23.28 4.51
N THR A 647 -1.53 -24.30 4.84
CA THR A 647 -2.03 -25.54 5.44
C THR A 647 -1.45 -25.75 6.83
N PRO A 648 -1.98 -26.71 7.60
CA PRO A 648 -1.40 -27.08 8.89
C PRO A 648 0.04 -27.61 8.82
N ASP A 649 0.57 -27.90 7.64
CA ASP A 649 1.96 -28.34 7.47
C ASP A 649 2.96 -27.16 7.40
N ASP A 650 2.46 -25.93 7.25
CA ASP A 650 3.26 -24.71 7.08
C ASP A 650 3.47 -23.93 8.40
N LYS A 651 3.31 -24.60 9.55
CA LYS A 651 3.35 -23.98 10.89
C LYS A 651 4.63 -23.20 11.18
N ASP A 652 5.76 -23.68 10.67
CA ASP A 652 7.07 -23.07 10.91
C ASP A 652 7.19 -21.66 10.33
N VAL A 653 6.33 -21.25 9.40
CA VAL A 653 6.37 -19.89 8.82
C VAL A 653 5.22 -19.00 9.28
N PHE A 654 4.31 -19.51 10.13
CA PHE A 654 3.11 -18.77 10.54
C PHE A 654 3.42 -17.48 11.29
N TYR A 655 4.37 -17.53 12.23
CA TYR A 655 4.75 -16.36 13.01
C TYR A 655 5.36 -15.27 12.11
N ASP A 656 6.32 -15.62 11.27
CA ASP A 656 7.01 -14.66 10.41
C ASP A 656 6.09 -14.11 9.33
N LEU A 657 5.21 -14.95 8.76
CA LEU A 657 4.19 -14.50 7.81
C LEU A 657 3.16 -13.57 8.48
N LYS A 658 2.75 -13.85 9.71
CA LYS A 658 1.88 -12.95 10.48
C LYS A 658 2.53 -11.58 10.67
N GLN A 659 3.81 -11.53 11.04
CA GLN A 659 4.53 -10.25 11.17
C GLN A 659 4.56 -9.52 9.81
N CYS A 660 4.88 -10.24 8.74
CA CYS A 660 4.92 -9.70 7.39
C CYS A 660 3.58 -9.08 6.93
N LEU A 661 2.45 -9.68 7.32
CA LEU A 661 1.11 -9.13 7.03
C LEU A 661 0.75 -7.93 7.90
N ILE A 662 1.13 -7.94 9.19
CA ILE A 662 0.88 -6.82 10.12
C ILE A 662 1.70 -5.59 9.73
N GLU A 663 2.93 -5.79 9.24
CA GLU A 663 3.79 -4.71 8.79
C GLU A 663 3.34 -4.08 7.47
N SER A 664 2.48 -4.77 6.69
CA SER A 664 2.00 -4.28 5.40
C SER A 664 0.71 -3.46 5.58
N PRO A 665 0.72 -2.12 5.34
CA PRO A 665 -0.44 -1.26 5.55
C PRO A 665 -1.58 -1.51 4.55
N VAL A 666 -1.25 -2.12 3.40
CA VAL A 666 -2.22 -2.46 2.35
C VAL A 666 -2.83 -3.85 2.51
N SER A 667 -2.29 -4.66 3.43
CA SER A 667 -2.73 -6.04 3.65
C SER A 667 -3.55 -6.14 4.92
N THR A 668 -4.47 -7.11 4.97
CA THR A 668 -5.20 -7.45 6.20
C THR A 668 -4.81 -8.84 6.64
N CYS A 669 -4.27 -8.97 7.85
CA CYS A 669 -3.96 -10.27 8.43
C CYS A 669 -5.28 -10.99 8.78
N PRO A 670 -5.55 -12.18 8.24
CA PRO A 670 -6.78 -12.90 8.55
C PRO A 670 -6.79 -13.30 10.03
N PRO A 671 -7.93 -13.17 10.73
CA PRO A 671 -8.03 -13.46 12.15
C PRO A 671 -7.65 -14.92 12.47
N GLU A 672 -7.87 -15.83 11.52
CA GLU A 672 -7.49 -17.24 11.59
C GLU A 672 -5.97 -17.43 11.78
N LEU A 673 -5.14 -16.67 11.05
CA LEU A 673 -3.69 -16.69 11.21
C LEU A 673 -3.24 -15.85 12.39
N ALA A 674 -3.82 -14.65 12.57
CA ALA A 674 -3.44 -13.73 13.64
C ALA A 674 -3.59 -14.34 15.04
N ASN A 675 -4.64 -15.16 15.22
CA ASN A 675 -4.96 -15.83 16.48
C ASN A 675 -4.51 -17.29 16.54
N HIS A 676 -3.88 -17.83 15.49
CA HIS A 676 -3.42 -19.21 15.48
C HIS A 676 -2.37 -19.45 16.58
N PRO A 677 -2.41 -20.57 17.33
CA PRO A 677 -1.45 -20.86 18.39
C PRO A 677 0.00 -20.87 17.88
N ASP A 678 0.23 -21.54 16.75
CA ASP A 678 1.57 -21.65 16.13
C ASP A 678 2.08 -20.31 15.52
N ALA A 679 1.23 -19.28 15.43
CA ALA A 679 1.61 -17.94 14.96
C ALA A 679 1.96 -16.96 16.09
N GLN A 680 1.93 -17.38 17.36
CA GLN A 680 2.19 -16.47 18.50
C GLN A 680 3.67 -16.41 18.89
N THR A 681 4.42 -17.47 18.63
CA THR A 681 5.81 -17.62 19.06
C THR A 681 6.72 -17.88 17.87
N LYS A 682 7.96 -17.40 17.96
CA LYS A 682 8.96 -17.68 16.93
C LYS A 682 9.22 -19.19 16.84
N PRO A 683 9.33 -19.75 15.62
CA PRO A 683 9.68 -21.15 15.42
C PRO A 683 10.97 -21.51 16.16
N GLY A 684 11.02 -22.67 16.82
CA GLY A 684 12.18 -23.12 17.59
C GLY A 684 12.40 -22.45 18.96
N SER A 685 11.55 -21.49 19.36
CA SER A 685 11.60 -20.95 20.72
C SER A 685 10.93 -21.92 21.71
N LEU A 686 11.65 -22.30 22.77
CA LEU A 686 11.10 -23.14 23.84
C LEU A 686 10.01 -22.36 24.57
N ILE A 687 8.76 -22.77 24.38
CA ILE A 687 7.64 -22.25 25.14
C ILE A 687 7.81 -22.75 26.58
N ALA A 688 8.16 -21.85 27.49
CA ALA A 688 7.99 -22.09 28.92
C ALA A 688 6.48 -22.27 29.15
N LYS A 689 6.02 -23.53 29.23
CA LYS A 689 4.63 -23.84 29.55
C LYS A 689 4.25 -23.05 30.80
N LYS A 690 3.27 -22.15 30.69
CA LYS A 690 2.70 -21.48 31.86
C LYS A 690 2.18 -22.56 32.80
N ARG A 691 2.65 -22.50 34.04
CA ARG A 691 2.37 -23.42 35.17
C ARG A 691 0.92 -23.32 35.69
N GLN A 692 -0.05 -23.06 34.82
CA GLN A 692 -1.46 -22.89 35.17
C GLN A 692 -2.29 -23.85 34.34
N ASP A 693 -2.28 -25.13 34.74
CA ASP A 693 -3.37 -26.10 34.50
C ASP A 693 -3.16 -27.35 35.39
N GLU A 694 -2.61 -27.17 36.60
CA GLU A 694 -2.74 -28.17 37.66
C GLU A 694 -3.94 -27.78 38.52
N THR A 695 -5.11 -28.30 38.15
CA THR A 695 -6.26 -28.38 39.05
C THR A 695 -5.87 -29.24 40.25
N VAL A 696 -5.51 -28.60 41.36
CA VAL A 696 -5.44 -29.24 42.66
C VAL A 696 -6.88 -29.58 43.07
N TYR A 697 -7.25 -30.85 42.94
CA TYR A 697 -8.40 -31.40 43.66
C TYR A 697 -8.16 -31.15 45.15
N ARG A 698 -9.01 -30.34 45.78
CA ARG A 698 -9.12 -30.30 47.23
C ARG A 698 -10.01 -31.47 47.65
N ASN A 699 -9.45 -32.35 48.48
CA ASN A 699 -10.17 -33.38 49.23
C ASN A 699 -11.25 -32.77 50.12
#